data_AF-A0A8A4TY04-F1
#
_entry.id   AF-A0A8A4TY04-F1
#
_cell.length_a   1.000
_cell.length_b   1.000
_cell.length_c   1.000
_cell.angle_alpha   90.00
_cell.angle_beta   90.00
_cell.angle_gamma   90.00
#
_symmetry.space_group_name_H-M   'P 1'
#
loop_
_entity.id
_entity.type
_entity.pdbx_description
1 polymer ?
#
loop_
_entity_poly.entity_id
_entity_poly.type
_entity_poly.pdbx_seq_one_letter_code
_entity_poly.pdbx_strand_id
1 'polypeptide(L)'
;MSISRQTFDPEKNYKAVRFHQDRDLLDSELNELQSLASHEQRKLADAIFAEGAIISGLTVTKASHVLTLAPGVVYLQGRIEAVPGAALTFDPAKDTGVDYVWVELLKYEYGFNQDSTLINPATGEPTAEREKWVLRLSERNTSGDSLPTHATGRHILPVYKFDRADGSVTLVVKHKNQLVLEDLVGTLPGDRIRVSSITESQLSFKAAEGMNSLLDNMAERTHDQAGSYLVSGFDAQVGEADSDHVTVMTNAGRAYIRGFRLQRDLPSHTLVPVSKADKRVRGEQKTYNGTTRRYPLNSVPLKSTVQVEAIVETTQNVTRGSVAGGEDLLSPNPVVTVLEVSQGATVFQPGTDWNQSGNFVDWTGNGSEPGIGTTYTVRWTYTRQMERDVDYTDGGWFGRADYPGAGLYHYLVTVRDSQGESGFVAANVVTRTAPVGGINALSWLPVNGATGYRIYRGSGAIEADQFGLLVELPPGVTRFEDDGVEDTSSQVPLSVPTSPAIMSRVQLQSGNTDVINFGRADRGQKPVHGSNCSVDYDYFQGRIDVLYATASAIKRLEGPPSDDPKMPVLPDGALGLTAIHCPPDSAAMTARNFGLRRITMDQIHDLIRDVEQLKYNDAKNQMNADLSHRDEGQKKGIYADDFSNESQSDVYHPEWSARVDTVGRVVAPPRTTVSHALQVDTVRSTVELHGSLALLPGEETVLVEQADWSESRNINPFAAYEAPSPIFSVTPSVGRRGSTLVTVTASFFPPNVSASVRCSGIVVADGVMTDAVGRMTASFIIPVDAPTGNRRVSVSDGTRGASAPLEINGPTDIARIDRVVIDPEFQETRIVRRSVRDRVWTTRFQPSKQDPLAQTFSVSQNRVITAVGVWFAAKDPTIPVTVQVRGVTTGLPNDQILAEKVVAPSEITTGTETKVTFDDPVYAEANTSYAVVLLTHSSSYQVQVATLGQMSQLGDRGIITSQAYPAGVLLESSNAESWVPLNASDLRCSIYGQAFEPNGEIWFHPITGVSLSNLNLDEFSHIPEGTSIAWEYSLDGGTTWDALVPAEEERLPNLATQILVRAKLTRAAALVGESPALVFGDVALVGYLNEGSGTYVTRENTVTQGIEASKVYAEMNIPSGTTIIWFSSNDGGGSWEEMTLEETRQVTHQWTEYTYSVTFADPSGREIRYKAEMVGTALTGPRIHRIGATLS
;
A
#
# COMPACT_ATOMS: atom_id res chain seq x y z
N MET A 1 -124.18 15.31 13.38
CA MET A 1 -123.49 14.78 12.18
C MET A 1 -122.35 15.72 11.80
N SER A 2 -121.35 15.85 12.67
CA SER A 2 -120.01 16.27 12.26
C SER A 2 -119.28 14.98 11.90
N ILE A 3 -119.06 14.78 10.61
CA ILE A 3 -118.26 13.65 10.14
C ILE A 3 -116.84 13.96 10.58
N SER A 4 -116.24 13.12 11.43
CA SER A 4 -114.79 13.09 11.65
C SER A 4 -114.15 12.83 10.28
N ARG A 5 -113.75 13.89 9.58
CA ARG A 5 -113.18 13.80 8.23
C ARG A 5 -111.67 13.84 8.38
N GLN A 6 -111.02 12.78 7.92
CA GLN A 6 -109.59 12.83 7.62
C GLN A 6 -109.42 13.58 6.29
N THR A 7 -108.95 14.83 6.36
CA THR A 7 -108.75 15.72 5.20
C THR A 7 -107.32 15.75 4.69
N PHE A 8 -106.39 15.10 5.40
CA PHE A 8 -104.98 15.05 5.03
C PHE A 8 -104.78 14.34 3.68
N ASP A 9 -104.11 15.03 2.78
CA ASP A 9 -103.77 14.55 1.44
C ASP A 9 -102.25 14.59 1.25
N PRO A 10 -101.56 13.43 1.23
CA PRO A 10 -100.11 13.38 1.17
C PRO A 10 -99.54 13.92 -0.16
N GLU A 11 -100.32 13.98 -1.24
CA GLU A 11 -99.86 14.50 -2.54
C GLU A 11 -99.73 16.02 -2.55
N LYS A 12 -100.47 16.73 -1.69
CA LYS A 12 -100.44 18.20 -1.59
C LYS A 12 -99.26 18.75 -0.78
N ASN A 13 -98.49 17.89 -0.12
CA ASN A 13 -97.25 18.23 0.61
C ASN A 13 -97.38 19.37 1.65
N TYR A 14 -98.53 19.48 2.33
CA TYR A 14 -98.67 20.39 3.47
C TYR A 14 -97.81 19.92 4.67
N LYS A 15 -97.24 20.87 5.42
CA LYS A 15 -96.27 20.59 6.50
C LYS A 15 -96.71 20.98 7.91
N ALA A 16 -97.73 21.82 8.04
CA ALA A 16 -98.30 22.19 9.33
C ALA A 16 -99.71 22.76 9.14
N VAL A 17 -100.59 22.49 10.09
CA VAL A 17 -101.89 23.18 10.22
C VAL A 17 -101.67 24.43 11.08
N ARG A 18 -102.03 25.61 10.58
CA ARG A 18 -101.90 26.88 11.33
C ARG A 18 -103.23 27.26 11.95
N PHE A 19 -103.28 27.23 13.28
CA PHE A 19 -104.46 27.67 14.02
C PHE A 19 -104.53 29.19 14.10
N HIS A 20 -105.73 29.72 13.94
CA HIS A 20 -106.02 31.15 14.04
C HIS A 20 -106.57 31.45 15.45
N GLN A 21 -106.02 32.46 16.12
CA GLN A 21 -106.34 32.78 17.52
C GLN A 21 -107.80 33.21 17.73
N ASP A 22 -108.47 33.68 16.69
CA ASP A 22 -109.85 34.17 16.69
C ASP A 22 -110.90 33.08 16.41
N ARG A 23 -110.50 31.80 16.28
CA ARG A 23 -111.40 30.70 15.92
C ARG A 23 -111.21 29.48 16.82
N ASP A 24 -112.32 28.76 17.03
CA ASP A 24 -112.31 27.47 17.72
C ASP A 24 -111.71 26.38 16.82
N LEU A 25 -110.97 25.46 17.43
CA LEU A 25 -110.37 24.31 16.76
C LEU A 25 -111.43 23.30 16.33
N LEU A 26 -111.31 22.78 15.11
CA LEU A 26 -112.17 21.70 14.61
C LEU A 26 -111.50 20.33 14.81
N ASP A 27 -112.29 19.30 15.13
CA ASP A 27 -111.80 17.92 15.29
C ASP A 27 -111.09 17.39 14.04
N SER A 28 -111.55 17.78 12.84
CA SER A 28 -110.90 17.42 11.58
C SER A 28 -109.50 18.02 11.44
N GLU A 29 -109.26 19.22 11.97
CA GLU A 29 -107.94 19.87 11.94
C GLU A 29 -106.95 19.14 12.86
N LEU A 30 -107.44 18.64 14.01
CA LEU A 30 -106.63 17.85 14.93
C LEU A 30 -106.30 16.47 14.36
N ASN A 31 -107.26 15.83 13.68
CA ASN A 31 -107.04 14.55 12.99
C ASN A 31 -106.10 14.72 11.79
N GLU A 32 -106.18 15.84 11.07
CA GLU A 32 -105.23 16.21 10.01
C GLU A 32 -103.83 16.41 10.57
N LEU A 33 -103.67 17.08 11.72
CA LEU A 33 -102.39 17.21 12.42
C LEU A 33 -101.80 15.85 12.81
N GLN A 34 -102.61 14.92 13.36
CA GLN A 34 -102.16 13.57 13.71
C GLN A 34 -101.69 12.77 12.49
N SER A 35 -102.42 12.89 11.37
CA SER A 35 -102.09 12.23 10.10
C SER A 35 -100.80 12.79 9.51
N LEU A 36 -100.63 14.11 9.56
CA LEU A 36 -99.43 14.80 9.09
C LEU A 36 -98.19 14.41 9.89
N ALA A 37 -98.29 14.37 11.23
CA ALA A 37 -97.19 13.93 12.09
C ALA A 37 -96.82 12.46 11.83
N SER A 38 -97.81 11.58 11.67
CA SER A 38 -97.58 10.17 11.36
C SER A 38 -96.94 9.97 9.98
N HIS A 39 -97.32 10.80 8.99
CA HIS A 39 -96.74 10.75 7.64
C HIS A 39 -95.27 11.19 7.62
N GLU A 40 -94.89 12.24 8.34
CA GLU A 40 -93.48 12.66 8.43
C GLU A 40 -92.63 11.65 9.21
N GLN A 41 -93.15 11.07 10.29
CA GLN A 41 -92.48 9.97 10.99
C GLN A 41 -92.25 8.77 10.06
N ARG A 42 -93.26 8.41 9.26
CA ARG A 42 -93.15 7.35 8.26
C ARG A 42 -92.10 7.66 7.21
N LYS A 43 -92.03 8.89 6.67
CA LYS A 43 -90.99 9.28 5.70
C LYS A 43 -89.57 9.09 6.24
N LEU A 44 -89.35 9.47 7.50
CA LEU A 44 -88.03 9.29 8.14
C LEU A 44 -87.73 7.80 8.39
N ALA A 45 -88.72 7.04 8.84
CA ALA A 45 -88.54 5.61 9.11
C ALA A 45 -88.36 4.80 7.81
N ASP A 46 -89.07 5.13 6.73
CA ASP A 46 -88.94 4.49 5.40
C ASP A 46 -87.58 4.82 4.75
N ALA A 47 -86.98 5.98 5.04
CA ALA A 47 -85.62 6.30 4.59
C ALA A 47 -84.55 5.42 5.27
N ILE A 48 -84.84 4.91 6.47
CA ILE A 48 -83.89 4.12 7.27
C ILE A 48 -84.14 2.63 7.08
N PHE A 49 -85.39 2.15 7.20
CA PHE A 49 -85.75 0.74 7.18
C PHE A 49 -86.60 0.36 5.95
N ALA A 50 -86.38 -0.83 5.42
CA ALA A 50 -87.23 -1.40 4.37
C ALA A 50 -88.53 -1.97 4.96
N GLU A 51 -89.67 -1.73 4.30
CA GLU A 51 -90.96 -2.29 4.74
C GLU A 51 -90.91 -3.83 4.77
N GLY A 52 -91.31 -4.43 5.90
CA GLY A 52 -91.17 -5.86 6.17
C GLY A 52 -89.82 -6.27 6.77
N ALA A 53 -88.92 -5.32 7.07
CA ALA A 53 -87.65 -5.63 7.73
C ALA A 53 -87.87 -6.14 9.17
N ILE A 54 -87.28 -7.29 9.48
CA ILE A 54 -87.24 -7.81 10.85
C ILE A 54 -86.16 -7.04 11.62
N ILE A 55 -86.57 -6.19 12.56
CA ILE A 55 -85.64 -5.41 13.38
C ILE A 55 -84.93 -6.34 14.36
N SER A 56 -85.69 -7.14 15.11
CA SER A 56 -85.18 -8.09 16.10
C SER A 56 -86.14 -9.25 16.37
N GLY A 57 -85.63 -10.42 16.74
CA GLY A 57 -86.45 -11.61 17.05
C GLY A 57 -86.89 -12.37 15.79
N LEU A 58 -88.05 -13.05 15.87
CA LEU A 58 -88.61 -13.87 14.77
C LEU A 58 -87.64 -14.94 14.24
N THR A 59 -86.93 -15.60 15.16
CA THR A 59 -86.07 -16.75 14.82
C THR A 59 -86.95 -17.94 14.42
N VAL A 60 -86.62 -18.55 13.29
CA VAL A 60 -87.39 -19.68 12.74
C VAL A 60 -86.70 -20.99 13.11
N THR A 61 -87.44 -21.90 13.76
CA THR A 61 -87.02 -23.28 13.97
C THR A 61 -87.92 -24.20 13.14
N LYS A 62 -87.30 -25.06 12.33
CA LYS A 62 -88.02 -26.01 11.45
C LYS A 62 -88.07 -27.39 12.09
N ALA A 63 -89.27 -27.98 12.09
CA ALA A 63 -89.48 -29.41 12.35
C ALA A 63 -90.42 -29.97 11.27
N SER A 64 -89.85 -30.72 10.32
CA SER A 64 -90.57 -31.27 9.16
C SER A 64 -91.32 -30.19 8.36
N HIS A 65 -92.65 -30.24 8.27
CA HIS A 65 -93.50 -29.27 7.55
C HIS A 65 -94.07 -28.17 8.46
N VAL A 66 -93.59 -28.07 9.71
CA VAL A 66 -94.00 -27.04 10.67
C VAL A 66 -92.85 -26.07 10.90
N LEU A 67 -93.12 -24.78 10.66
CA LEU A 67 -92.21 -23.69 11.00
C LEU A 67 -92.68 -23.05 12.31
N THR A 68 -91.85 -23.12 13.35
CA THR A 68 -92.12 -22.44 14.61
C THR A 68 -91.34 -21.13 14.66
N LEU A 69 -92.06 -20.01 14.70
CA LEU A 69 -91.49 -18.68 14.79
C LEU A 69 -91.61 -18.15 16.23
N ALA A 70 -90.50 -17.68 16.79
CA ALA A 70 -90.51 -16.96 18.06
C ALA A 70 -91.13 -15.56 17.90
N PRO A 71 -91.64 -14.93 18.97
CA PRO A 71 -92.06 -13.52 18.93
C PRO A 71 -90.91 -12.61 18.46
N GLY A 72 -91.26 -11.52 17.80
CA GLY A 72 -90.26 -10.55 17.32
C GLY A 72 -90.89 -9.23 16.92
N VAL A 73 -90.09 -8.40 16.27
CA VAL A 73 -90.42 -7.02 15.96
C VAL A 73 -90.14 -6.75 14.49
N VAL A 74 -91.13 -6.23 13.77
CA VAL A 74 -91.09 -5.98 12.33
C VAL A 74 -91.46 -4.54 12.04
N TYR A 75 -90.77 -3.94 11.07
CA TYR A 75 -91.11 -2.62 10.56
C TYR A 75 -92.16 -2.71 9.44
N LEU A 76 -93.29 -2.04 9.59
CA LEU A 76 -94.39 -2.03 8.61
C LEU A 76 -95.25 -0.77 8.75
N GLN A 77 -95.73 -0.24 7.63
CA GLN A 77 -96.55 0.98 7.56
C GLN A 77 -96.02 2.19 8.36
N GLY A 78 -94.70 2.39 8.41
CA GLY A 78 -94.12 3.54 9.13
C GLY A 78 -93.86 3.33 10.62
N ARG A 79 -94.14 2.14 11.17
CA ARG A 79 -94.02 1.83 12.61
C ARG A 79 -93.28 0.52 12.85
N ILE A 80 -92.62 0.44 13.99
CA ILE A 80 -91.94 -0.76 14.49
C ILE A 80 -92.91 -1.46 15.44
N GLU A 81 -93.47 -2.60 15.01
CA GLU A 81 -94.53 -3.29 15.74
C GLU A 81 -94.10 -4.70 16.18
N ALA A 82 -94.61 -5.12 17.33
CA ALA A 82 -94.35 -6.45 17.86
C ALA A 82 -95.30 -7.49 17.22
N VAL A 83 -94.72 -8.56 16.68
CA VAL A 83 -95.43 -9.69 16.10
C VAL A 83 -95.33 -10.87 17.07
N PRO A 84 -96.46 -11.46 17.50
CA PRO A 84 -96.44 -12.64 18.34
C PRO A 84 -95.91 -13.86 17.57
N GLY A 85 -95.24 -14.77 18.27
CA GLY A 85 -94.77 -16.02 17.70
C GLY A 85 -95.92 -16.95 17.32
N ALA A 86 -95.72 -17.80 16.32
CA ALA A 86 -96.71 -18.76 15.86
C ALA A 86 -96.04 -20.02 15.29
N ALA A 87 -96.72 -21.16 15.40
CA ALA A 87 -96.35 -22.38 14.70
C ALA A 87 -97.21 -22.51 13.44
N LEU A 88 -96.59 -22.38 12.28
CA LEU A 88 -97.24 -22.43 10.98
C LEU A 88 -97.06 -23.82 10.38
N THR A 89 -98.17 -24.48 10.05
CA THR A 89 -98.17 -25.83 9.48
C THR A 89 -98.47 -25.75 7.99
N PHE A 90 -97.53 -26.21 7.18
CA PHE A 90 -97.64 -26.21 5.73
C PHE A 90 -98.10 -27.59 5.22
N ASP A 91 -98.88 -27.63 4.14
CA ASP A 91 -99.49 -28.86 3.61
C ASP A 91 -98.44 -29.96 3.32
N PRO A 92 -98.45 -31.11 4.02
CA PRO A 92 -97.43 -32.15 3.87
C PRO A 92 -97.48 -32.89 2.53
N ALA A 93 -98.52 -32.73 1.72
CA ALA A 93 -98.64 -33.42 0.42
C ALA A 93 -97.85 -32.75 -0.72
N LYS A 94 -97.15 -31.63 -0.46
CA LYS A 94 -96.35 -30.88 -1.45
C LYS A 94 -94.87 -30.87 -1.08
N ASP A 95 -94.05 -31.58 -1.85
CA ASP A 95 -92.60 -31.74 -1.57
C ASP A 95 -91.68 -30.86 -2.44
N THR A 96 -92.23 -30.13 -3.41
CA THR A 96 -91.48 -29.16 -4.24
C THR A 96 -92.26 -27.86 -4.38
N GLY A 97 -91.56 -26.71 -4.36
CA GLY A 97 -92.15 -25.37 -4.48
C GLY A 97 -91.74 -24.41 -3.35
N VAL A 98 -92.07 -23.13 -3.55
CA VAL A 98 -91.75 -22.05 -2.62
C VAL A 98 -93.04 -21.59 -1.93
N ASP A 99 -93.02 -21.56 -0.60
CA ASP A 99 -94.03 -20.90 0.23
C ASP A 99 -93.47 -19.67 0.93
N TYR A 100 -94.37 -18.83 1.45
CA TYR A 100 -94.01 -17.61 2.16
C TYR A 100 -94.69 -17.56 3.51
N VAL A 101 -93.96 -17.04 4.51
CA VAL A 101 -94.53 -16.66 5.80
C VAL A 101 -94.92 -15.19 5.72
N TRP A 102 -96.19 -14.92 5.96
CA TRP A 102 -96.78 -13.58 5.89
C TRP A 102 -96.99 -13.01 7.28
N VAL A 103 -96.72 -11.72 7.45
CA VAL A 103 -97.22 -10.94 8.58
C VAL A 103 -98.46 -10.21 8.10
N GLU A 104 -99.58 -10.47 8.76
CA GLU A 104 -100.86 -9.81 8.54
C GLU A 104 -101.10 -8.79 9.64
N LEU A 105 -101.23 -7.52 9.24
CA LEU A 105 -101.70 -6.42 10.05
C LEU A 105 -103.19 -6.21 9.79
N LEU A 106 -104.00 -6.26 10.84
CA LEU A 106 -105.40 -5.86 10.83
C LEU A 106 -105.57 -4.58 11.64
N LYS A 107 -106.26 -3.60 11.06
CA LYS A 107 -106.64 -2.35 11.73
C LYS A 107 -108.08 -2.45 12.18
N TYR A 108 -108.31 -2.14 13.45
CA TYR A 108 -109.62 -2.10 14.06
C TYR A 108 -109.92 -0.69 14.54
N GLU A 109 -111.14 -0.23 14.30
CA GLU A 109 -111.63 1.04 14.85
C GLU A 109 -112.55 0.72 16.03
N TYR A 110 -112.10 1.06 17.22
CA TYR A 110 -112.83 0.87 18.46
C TYR A 110 -113.62 2.13 18.76
N GLY A 111 -114.95 2.00 18.71
CA GLY A 111 -115.88 3.02 19.17
C GLY A 111 -116.31 2.77 20.61
N PHE A 112 -117.24 3.61 21.09
CA PHE A 112 -117.76 3.56 22.45
C PHE A 112 -118.38 2.21 22.86
N ASN A 113 -118.87 1.43 21.89
CA ASN A 113 -119.47 0.12 22.15
C ASN A 113 -118.44 -0.94 22.57
N GLN A 114 -117.18 -0.76 22.18
CA GLN A 114 -116.10 -1.72 22.48
C GLN A 114 -115.14 -1.22 23.56
N ASP A 115 -115.02 0.10 23.72
CA ASP A 115 -114.24 0.73 24.80
C ASP A 115 -115.10 1.78 25.51
N SER A 116 -115.59 1.43 26.70
CA SER A 116 -116.49 2.29 27.48
C SER A 116 -115.82 3.56 28.01
N THR A 117 -114.48 3.68 27.89
CA THR A 117 -113.74 4.89 28.27
C THR A 117 -113.86 6.03 27.26
N LEU A 118 -114.40 5.75 26.06
CA LEU A 118 -114.57 6.73 24.97
C LEU A 118 -115.91 7.49 25.01
N ILE A 119 -116.64 7.35 26.11
CA ILE A 119 -117.86 8.10 26.38
C ILE A 119 -117.51 9.30 27.25
N ASN A 120 -118.06 10.48 26.95
CA ASN A 120 -117.91 11.63 27.83
C ASN A 120 -118.52 11.30 29.20
N PRO A 121 -117.75 11.27 30.29
CA PRO A 121 -118.29 10.93 31.61
C PRO A 121 -119.33 11.93 32.13
N ALA A 122 -119.39 13.16 31.57
CA ALA A 122 -120.35 14.19 31.94
C ALA A 122 -121.63 14.22 31.08
N THR A 123 -121.57 13.89 29.79
CA THR A 123 -122.72 14.00 28.86
C THR A 123 -123.24 12.66 28.33
N GLY A 124 -122.49 11.56 28.49
CA GLY A 124 -122.89 10.22 28.03
C GLY A 124 -122.80 10.00 26.51
N GLU A 125 -122.29 10.98 25.76
CA GLU A 125 -122.14 10.91 24.31
C GLU A 125 -120.79 10.29 23.91
N PRO A 126 -120.72 9.55 22.77
CA PRO A 126 -119.46 9.08 22.21
C PRO A 126 -118.56 10.26 21.84
N THR A 127 -117.29 10.23 22.26
CA THR A 127 -116.36 11.37 22.09
C THR A 127 -115.27 11.16 21.06
N ALA A 128 -114.80 9.93 20.88
CA ALA A 128 -113.72 9.62 19.96
C ALA A 128 -113.75 8.14 19.56
N GLU A 129 -113.00 7.81 18.51
CA GLU A 129 -112.72 6.44 18.07
C GLU A 129 -111.21 6.18 18.17
N ARG A 130 -110.82 4.94 18.47
CA ARG A 130 -109.41 4.54 18.60
C ARG A 130 -109.06 3.52 17.52
N GLU A 131 -108.02 3.81 16.76
CA GLU A 131 -107.42 2.82 15.85
C GLU A 131 -106.47 1.90 16.62
N LYS A 132 -106.69 0.59 16.54
CA LYS A 132 -105.82 -0.44 17.14
C LYS A 132 -105.30 -1.40 16.07
N TRP A 133 -103.99 -1.64 16.11
CA TRP A 133 -103.30 -2.54 15.19
C TRP A 133 -103.10 -3.90 15.85
N VAL A 134 -103.45 -4.96 15.14
CA VAL A 134 -103.25 -6.34 15.60
C VAL A 134 -102.50 -7.10 14.52
N LEU A 135 -101.36 -7.67 14.90
CA LEU A 135 -100.49 -8.40 13.99
C LEU A 135 -100.53 -9.89 14.28
N ARG A 136 -100.51 -10.71 13.23
CA ARG A 136 -100.36 -12.17 13.32
C ARG A 136 -99.57 -12.71 12.15
N LEU A 137 -98.97 -13.89 12.35
CA LEU A 137 -98.31 -14.65 11.29
C LEU A 137 -99.33 -15.55 10.59
N SER A 138 -99.21 -15.69 9.27
CA SER A 138 -100.06 -16.53 8.42
C SER A 138 -99.22 -17.33 7.43
N GLU A 139 -99.59 -18.59 7.24
CA GLU A 139 -99.01 -19.52 6.27
C GLU A 139 -99.45 -19.28 4.82
N ARG A 140 -100.48 -18.43 4.61
CA ARG A 140 -101.00 -18.07 3.29
C ARG A 140 -101.28 -16.57 3.19
N ASN A 141 -101.32 -16.06 1.95
CA ASN A 141 -101.72 -14.68 1.71
C ASN A 141 -103.25 -14.53 1.88
N THR A 142 -103.68 -13.78 2.88
CA THR A 142 -105.09 -13.50 3.20
C THR A 142 -105.58 -12.16 2.63
N SER A 143 -104.86 -11.50 1.72
CA SER A 143 -105.23 -10.16 1.22
C SER A 143 -106.57 -10.11 0.48
N GLY A 144 -107.02 -11.23 -0.08
CA GLY A 144 -108.30 -11.36 -0.78
C GLY A 144 -109.47 -11.85 0.08
N ASP A 145 -109.22 -12.26 1.34
CA ASP A 145 -110.29 -12.73 2.24
C ASP A 145 -111.17 -11.54 2.67
N SER A 146 -112.44 -11.76 3.02
CA SER A 146 -113.25 -10.68 3.61
C SER A 146 -112.65 -10.19 4.93
N LEU A 147 -112.84 -8.90 5.23
CA LEU A 147 -112.36 -8.32 6.48
C LEU A 147 -113.14 -8.91 7.67
N PRO A 148 -112.49 -9.24 8.80
CA PRO A 148 -113.19 -9.68 10.00
C PRO A 148 -114.08 -8.57 10.53
N THR A 149 -115.14 -8.92 11.29
CA THR A 149 -116.09 -7.96 11.85
C THR A 149 -115.35 -6.85 12.62
N HIS A 150 -115.64 -5.58 12.31
CA HIS A 150 -115.04 -4.36 12.87
C HIS A 150 -113.58 -4.05 12.47
N ALA A 151 -112.96 -4.82 11.57
CA ALA A 151 -111.69 -4.42 10.97
C ALA A 151 -111.93 -3.42 9.83
N THR A 152 -111.24 -2.28 9.87
CA THR A 152 -111.32 -1.20 8.89
C THR A 152 -110.29 -1.33 7.76
N GLY A 153 -109.23 -2.10 7.98
CA GLY A 153 -108.20 -2.32 6.97
C GLY A 153 -107.34 -3.56 7.25
N ARG A 154 -106.74 -4.10 6.19
CA ARG A 154 -105.80 -5.22 6.22
C ARG A 154 -104.58 -4.87 5.39
N HIS A 155 -103.40 -5.20 5.90
CA HIS A 155 -102.13 -5.07 5.18
C HIS A 155 -101.28 -6.31 5.43
N ILE A 156 -100.74 -6.90 4.36
CA ILE A 156 -100.06 -8.19 4.42
C ILE A 156 -98.73 -8.09 3.69
N LEU A 157 -97.68 -8.56 4.35
CA LEU A 157 -96.31 -8.51 3.83
C LEU A 157 -95.62 -9.87 4.02
N PRO A 158 -94.90 -10.38 3.00
CA PRO A 158 -94.12 -11.61 3.12
C PRO A 158 -92.79 -11.30 3.79
N VAL A 159 -92.41 -12.08 4.79
CA VAL A 159 -91.21 -11.80 5.61
C VAL A 159 -90.14 -12.89 5.47
N TYR A 160 -90.57 -14.15 5.37
CA TYR A 160 -89.70 -15.27 5.02
C TYR A 160 -90.19 -15.99 3.77
N LYS A 161 -89.23 -16.42 2.95
CA LYS A 161 -89.40 -17.35 1.84
C LYS A 161 -88.92 -18.73 2.31
N PHE A 162 -89.79 -19.73 2.22
CA PHE A 162 -89.48 -21.11 2.55
C PHE A 162 -89.47 -21.94 1.27
N ASP A 163 -88.29 -22.44 0.89
CA ASP A 163 -88.16 -23.36 -0.23
C ASP A 163 -88.26 -24.80 0.29
N ARG A 164 -89.22 -25.56 -0.24
CA ARG A 164 -89.49 -26.92 0.23
C ARG A 164 -88.51 -27.94 -0.31
N ALA A 165 -87.87 -27.66 -1.46
CA ALA A 165 -87.00 -28.63 -2.14
C ALA A 165 -85.66 -28.78 -1.40
N ASP A 166 -85.07 -27.68 -0.94
CA ASP A 166 -83.85 -27.66 -0.15
C ASP A 166 -84.10 -27.46 1.36
N GLY A 167 -85.33 -27.10 1.73
CA GLY A 167 -85.75 -26.87 3.10
C GLY A 167 -85.24 -25.56 3.69
N SER A 168 -84.68 -24.66 2.88
CA SER A 168 -84.08 -23.40 3.31
C SER A 168 -85.15 -22.35 3.62
N VAL A 169 -84.92 -21.58 4.70
CA VAL A 169 -85.76 -20.42 5.05
C VAL A 169 -84.89 -19.18 4.89
N THR A 170 -85.25 -18.32 3.95
CA THR A 170 -84.52 -17.09 3.64
C THR A 170 -85.39 -15.86 3.91
N LEU A 171 -84.80 -14.76 4.34
CA LEU A 171 -85.51 -13.49 4.52
C LEU A 171 -85.90 -12.92 3.16
N VAL A 172 -87.15 -12.44 3.05
CA VAL A 172 -87.62 -11.73 1.85
C VAL A 172 -86.91 -10.38 1.74
N VAL A 173 -86.81 -9.65 2.84
CA VAL A 173 -86.05 -8.41 2.95
C VAL A 173 -84.64 -8.74 3.46
N LYS A 174 -83.68 -8.83 2.55
CA LYS A 174 -82.29 -9.21 2.86
C LYS A 174 -81.53 -8.11 3.61
N HIS A 175 -81.81 -6.85 3.30
CA HIS A 175 -81.18 -5.70 3.94
C HIS A 175 -82.20 -4.96 4.80
N LYS A 176 -81.95 -4.91 6.11
CA LYS A 176 -82.85 -4.22 7.05
C LYS A 176 -82.89 -2.72 6.81
N ASN A 177 -81.74 -2.13 6.48
CA ASN A 177 -81.57 -0.71 6.26
C ASN A 177 -81.51 -0.39 4.76
N GLN A 178 -82.15 0.70 4.34
CA GLN A 178 -82.10 1.18 2.96
C GLN A 178 -80.86 2.01 2.64
N LEU A 179 -80.17 2.54 3.67
CA LEU A 179 -78.91 3.26 3.50
C LEU A 179 -77.80 2.29 3.09
N VAL A 180 -77.40 2.36 1.82
CA VAL A 180 -76.23 1.64 1.31
C VAL A 180 -74.98 2.50 1.49
N LEU A 181 -73.83 1.85 1.70
CA LEU A 181 -72.57 2.54 1.99
C LEU A 181 -72.11 3.45 0.83
N GLU A 182 -72.60 3.20 -0.39
CA GLU A 182 -72.30 3.97 -1.60
C GLU A 182 -72.90 5.39 -1.55
N ASP A 183 -74.05 5.57 -0.89
CA ASP A 183 -74.70 6.89 -0.75
C ASP A 183 -74.04 7.78 0.32
N LEU A 184 -73.13 7.22 1.13
CA LEU A 184 -72.38 7.91 2.18
C LEU A 184 -70.93 8.26 1.76
N VAL A 185 -70.59 8.04 0.49
CA VAL A 185 -69.28 8.37 -0.07
C VAL A 185 -69.16 9.90 -0.17
N GLY A 186 -68.19 10.48 0.56
CA GLY A 186 -67.86 11.91 0.50
C GLY A 186 -68.40 12.79 1.64
N THR A 187 -69.17 12.26 2.60
CA THR A 187 -69.72 13.03 3.74
C THR A 187 -69.10 12.70 5.11
N LEU A 188 -68.25 11.67 5.19
CA LEU A 188 -67.44 11.38 6.38
C LEU A 188 -66.02 11.94 6.17
N PRO A 189 -65.51 12.83 7.05
CA PRO A 189 -64.16 13.34 6.94
C PRO A 189 -63.16 12.25 7.31
N GLY A 190 -62.47 11.72 6.30
CA GLY A 190 -61.42 10.72 6.44
C GLY A 190 -61.51 9.66 5.35
N ASP A 191 -60.48 9.60 4.50
CA ASP A 191 -60.29 8.52 3.54
C ASP A 191 -60.23 7.18 4.29
N ARG A 192 -61.30 6.37 4.17
CA ARG A 192 -61.28 5.02 4.74
C ARG A 192 -60.47 4.09 3.83
N ILE A 193 -59.41 3.53 4.40
CA ILE A 193 -58.68 2.40 3.86
C ILE A 193 -59.65 1.22 3.71
N ARG A 194 -59.81 0.74 2.48
CA ARG A 194 -60.64 -0.44 2.15
C ARG A 194 -59.84 -1.71 2.49
N VAL A 195 -60.11 -2.32 3.64
CA VAL A 195 -59.31 -3.47 4.12
C VAL A 195 -59.68 -4.79 3.43
N SER A 196 -60.90 -4.94 2.90
CA SER A 196 -61.30 -6.12 2.09
C SER A 196 -62.61 -5.87 1.34
N SER A 197 -62.80 -6.50 0.17
CA SER A 197 -64.12 -6.67 -0.46
C SER A 197 -64.44 -8.15 -0.63
N ILE A 198 -65.65 -8.56 -0.23
CA ILE A 198 -66.17 -9.90 -0.42
C ILE A 198 -67.09 -9.88 -1.63
N THR A 199 -66.69 -10.53 -2.71
CA THR A 199 -67.64 -11.00 -3.74
C THR A 199 -67.85 -12.50 -3.55
N GLU A 200 -68.97 -13.01 -4.06
CA GLU A 200 -69.67 -14.27 -3.69
C GLU A 200 -68.84 -15.56 -3.59
N SER A 201 -67.52 -15.55 -3.83
CA SER A 201 -66.68 -16.73 -3.63
C SER A 201 -65.22 -16.47 -3.24
N GLN A 202 -64.73 -15.22 -3.12
CA GLN A 202 -63.33 -14.97 -2.76
C GLN A 202 -63.12 -13.70 -1.92
N LEU A 203 -62.29 -13.85 -0.88
CA LEU A 203 -61.67 -12.77 -0.12
C LEU A 203 -60.48 -12.23 -0.92
N SER A 204 -60.67 -11.10 -1.63
CA SER A 204 -59.56 -10.39 -2.28
C SER A 204 -59.16 -9.18 -1.44
N PHE A 205 -57.94 -9.21 -0.91
CA PHE A 205 -57.29 -8.07 -0.28
C PHE A 205 -56.66 -7.22 -1.39
N LYS A 206 -57.06 -5.96 -1.54
CA LYS A 206 -56.39 -4.98 -2.43
C LYS A 206 -55.10 -4.45 -1.76
N ALA A 207 -54.28 -5.34 -1.18
CA ALA A 207 -53.11 -5.02 -0.37
C ALA A 207 -51.84 -4.73 -1.20
N ALA A 208 -51.97 -4.08 -2.36
CA ALA A 208 -50.83 -3.73 -3.21
C ALA A 208 -50.34 -2.28 -3.03
N GLU A 209 -51.16 -1.35 -2.54
CA GLU A 209 -50.73 0.05 -2.33
C GLU A 209 -50.21 0.30 -0.89
N GLY A 210 -50.84 -0.27 0.13
CA GLY A 210 -50.45 -0.01 1.54
C GLY A 210 -49.16 -0.70 1.99
N MET A 211 -48.87 -1.92 1.50
CA MET A 211 -47.65 -2.65 1.88
C MET A 211 -46.41 -2.03 1.22
N ASN A 212 -46.52 -1.63 -0.04
CA ASN A 212 -45.45 -0.92 -0.74
C ASN A 212 -45.19 0.43 -0.06
N SER A 213 -46.23 1.18 0.29
CA SER A 213 -46.08 2.42 1.07
C SER A 213 -45.44 2.20 2.44
N LEU A 214 -45.77 1.13 3.16
CA LEU A 214 -45.12 0.82 4.44
C LEU A 214 -43.64 0.44 4.26
N LEU A 215 -43.33 -0.37 3.25
CA LEU A 215 -41.96 -0.75 2.91
C LEU A 215 -41.14 0.46 2.47
N ASP A 216 -41.73 1.36 1.69
CA ASP A 216 -41.12 2.62 1.26
C ASP A 216 -40.85 3.53 2.48
N ASN A 217 -41.81 3.69 3.40
CA ASN A 217 -41.62 4.47 4.63
C ASN A 217 -40.56 3.84 5.57
N MET A 218 -40.53 2.52 5.69
CA MET A 218 -39.51 1.82 6.48
C MET A 218 -38.12 1.95 5.84
N ALA A 219 -38.05 1.88 4.52
CA ALA A 219 -36.83 2.06 3.76
C ALA A 219 -36.33 3.51 3.88
N GLU A 220 -37.21 4.51 3.72
CA GLU A 220 -36.90 5.93 3.92
C GLU A 220 -36.36 6.19 5.32
N ARG A 221 -37.06 5.72 6.37
CA ARG A 221 -36.58 5.85 7.75
C ARG A 221 -35.22 5.17 7.98
N THR A 222 -35.00 4.01 7.37
CA THR A 222 -33.72 3.30 7.47
C THR A 222 -32.61 4.06 6.75
N HIS A 223 -32.92 4.68 5.60
CA HIS A 223 -32.00 5.49 4.83
C HIS A 223 -31.66 6.80 5.53
N ASP A 224 -32.65 7.50 6.08
CA ASP A 224 -32.44 8.75 6.84
C ASP A 224 -31.56 8.51 8.08
N GLN A 225 -31.69 7.35 8.72
CA GLN A 225 -30.90 7.02 9.90
C GLN A 225 -29.45 6.62 9.55
N ALA A 226 -29.23 5.91 8.45
CA ALA A 226 -27.97 5.18 8.23
C ALA A 226 -27.39 5.27 6.81
N GLY A 227 -28.01 6.00 5.88
CA GLY A 227 -27.62 6.04 4.48
C GLY A 227 -27.75 4.68 3.78
N SER A 228 -26.97 4.47 2.73
CA SER A 228 -26.80 3.16 2.08
C SER A 228 -25.50 2.53 2.58
N TYR A 229 -25.53 1.27 3.00
CA TYR A 229 -24.38 0.62 3.65
C TYR A 229 -24.34 -0.88 3.41
N LEU A 230 -23.13 -1.43 3.55
CA LEU A 230 -22.86 -2.87 3.50
C LEU A 230 -22.97 -3.47 4.92
N VAL A 231 -23.64 -4.63 5.05
CA VAL A 231 -23.69 -5.38 6.32
C VAL A 231 -22.61 -6.46 6.33
N SER A 232 -22.57 -7.29 5.29
CA SER A 232 -21.64 -8.42 5.20
C SER A 232 -21.51 -8.91 3.76
N GLY A 233 -20.32 -9.35 3.36
CA GLY A 233 -20.07 -9.94 2.04
C GLY A 233 -20.00 -8.91 0.91
N PHE A 234 -20.40 -9.29 -0.30
CA PHE A 234 -20.26 -8.50 -1.54
C PHE A 234 -18.84 -8.04 -1.88
N ASP A 235 -17.83 -8.68 -1.29
CA ASP A 235 -16.44 -8.50 -1.73
C ASP A 235 -16.31 -9.13 -3.13
N ALA A 236 -15.70 -8.39 -4.06
CA ALA A 236 -15.46 -8.87 -5.42
C ALA A 236 -14.00 -9.24 -5.63
N GLN A 237 -13.79 -10.28 -6.42
CA GLN A 237 -12.48 -10.80 -6.82
C GLN A 237 -12.47 -11.00 -8.34
N VAL A 238 -11.31 -10.78 -8.94
CA VAL A 238 -11.10 -11.02 -10.37
C VAL A 238 -10.91 -12.52 -10.59
N GLY A 239 -11.69 -13.10 -11.48
CA GLY A 239 -11.66 -14.52 -11.84
C GLY A 239 -11.02 -14.76 -13.20
N GLU A 240 -11.52 -15.77 -13.91
CA GLU A 240 -10.98 -16.17 -15.22
C GLU A 240 -11.11 -15.06 -16.27
N ALA A 241 -10.11 -15.01 -17.15
CA ALA A 241 -10.02 -14.04 -18.24
C ALA A 241 -10.00 -14.76 -19.59
N ASP A 242 -10.89 -14.32 -20.48
CA ASP A 242 -10.90 -14.62 -21.91
C ASP A 242 -10.19 -13.50 -22.68
N SER A 243 -10.01 -13.67 -24.01
CA SER A 243 -9.38 -12.68 -24.89
C SER A 243 -10.10 -11.33 -24.94
N ASP A 244 -11.40 -11.29 -24.62
CA ASP A 244 -12.23 -10.08 -24.70
C ASP A 244 -12.86 -9.65 -23.37
N HIS A 245 -12.99 -10.57 -22.39
CA HIS A 245 -13.71 -10.31 -21.14
C HIS A 245 -13.00 -10.95 -19.95
N VAL A 246 -13.10 -10.30 -18.80
CA VAL A 246 -12.66 -10.83 -17.51
C VAL A 246 -13.88 -10.98 -16.61
N THR A 247 -14.01 -12.15 -15.99
CA THR A 247 -15.12 -12.44 -15.08
C THR A 247 -14.80 -11.92 -13.69
N VAL A 248 -15.60 -10.98 -13.18
CA VAL A 248 -15.49 -10.52 -11.79
C VAL A 248 -16.56 -11.21 -10.95
N MET A 249 -16.11 -12.02 -9.98
CA MET A 249 -16.98 -12.76 -9.07
C MET A 249 -17.23 -11.92 -7.82
N THR A 250 -18.49 -11.61 -7.55
CA THR A 250 -18.93 -10.93 -6.33
C THR A 250 -19.53 -11.96 -5.37
N ASN A 251 -19.00 -12.06 -4.17
CA ASN A 251 -19.47 -13.03 -3.18
C ASN A 251 -20.91 -12.77 -2.71
N ALA A 252 -21.55 -13.82 -2.19
CA ALA A 252 -22.82 -13.72 -1.49
C ALA A 252 -22.73 -12.66 -0.37
N GLY A 253 -23.81 -11.91 -0.14
CA GLY A 253 -23.77 -10.76 0.75
C GLY A 253 -25.12 -10.10 0.98
N ARG A 254 -25.12 -9.14 1.91
CA ARG A 254 -26.27 -8.33 2.28
C ARG A 254 -25.88 -6.86 2.39
N ALA A 255 -26.67 -6.00 1.75
CA ALA A 255 -26.53 -4.55 1.80
C ALA A 255 -27.91 -3.89 1.93
N TYR A 256 -27.93 -2.66 2.44
CA TYR A 256 -29.12 -1.81 2.46
C TYR A 256 -28.87 -0.60 1.57
N ILE A 257 -29.74 -0.39 0.57
CA ILE A 257 -29.58 0.64 -0.46
C ILE A 257 -30.87 1.44 -0.51
N ARG A 258 -30.82 2.73 -0.19
CA ARG A 258 -32.02 3.55 0.09
C ARG A 258 -32.97 2.88 1.09
N GLY A 259 -32.41 2.15 2.06
CA GLY A 259 -33.15 1.38 3.06
C GLY A 259 -33.79 0.08 2.58
N PHE A 260 -33.74 -0.24 1.29
CA PHE A 260 -34.16 -1.55 0.78
C PHE A 260 -33.05 -2.59 0.95
N ARG A 261 -33.42 -3.79 1.43
CA ARG A 261 -32.48 -4.90 1.61
C ARG A 261 -32.19 -5.58 0.28
N LEU A 262 -30.94 -5.53 -0.16
CA LEU A 262 -30.40 -6.36 -1.22
C LEU A 262 -29.65 -7.55 -0.59
N GLN A 263 -30.12 -8.77 -0.85
CA GLN A 263 -29.45 -10.00 -0.39
C GLN A 263 -29.21 -10.93 -1.57
N ARG A 264 -27.99 -11.46 -1.67
CA ARG A 264 -27.66 -12.56 -2.57
C ARG A 264 -27.10 -13.71 -1.76
N ASP A 265 -27.72 -14.88 -1.90
CA ASP A 265 -27.31 -16.10 -1.19
C ASP A 265 -26.24 -16.90 -1.96
N LEU A 266 -26.07 -16.60 -3.25
CA LEU A 266 -25.03 -17.18 -4.10
C LEU A 266 -24.16 -16.07 -4.71
N PRO A 267 -22.87 -16.34 -4.97
CA PRO A 267 -22.01 -15.44 -5.72
C PRO A 267 -22.59 -15.09 -7.10
N SER A 268 -22.33 -13.87 -7.57
CA SER A 268 -22.72 -13.41 -8.90
C SER A 268 -21.50 -13.09 -9.75
N HIS A 269 -21.55 -13.45 -11.03
CA HIS A 269 -20.48 -13.19 -12.00
C HIS A 269 -20.87 -12.00 -12.88
N THR A 270 -19.97 -11.02 -13.00
CA THR A 270 -20.12 -9.90 -13.93
C THR A 270 -19.02 -9.96 -14.97
N LEU A 271 -19.38 -9.96 -16.25
CA LEU A 271 -18.42 -9.91 -17.35
C LEU A 271 -17.97 -8.46 -17.58
N VAL A 272 -16.66 -8.24 -17.56
CA VAL A 272 -16.03 -6.93 -17.76
C VAL A 272 -15.17 -6.99 -19.02
N PRO A 273 -15.49 -6.25 -20.09
CA PRO A 273 -14.72 -6.30 -21.32
C PRO A 273 -13.36 -5.65 -21.14
N VAL A 274 -12.35 -6.12 -21.85
CA VAL A 274 -11.03 -5.48 -21.91
C VAL A 274 -11.16 -4.07 -22.50
N SER A 275 -10.35 -3.12 -22.01
CA SER A 275 -10.38 -1.73 -22.51
C SER A 275 -9.68 -1.63 -23.87
N LYS A 276 -10.48 -1.50 -24.94
CA LYS A 276 -9.99 -1.37 -26.34
C LYS A 276 -10.18 0.04 -26.91
N ALA A 277 -10.45 1.02 -26.05
CA ALA A 277 -10.58 2.41 -26.46
C ALA A 277 -9.21 2.94 -26.89
N ASP A 278 -9.18 3.76 -27.94
CA ASP A 278 -7.95 4.30 -28.52
C ASP A 278 -7.92 5.82 -28.56
N LYS A 279 -6.69 6.35 -28.50
CA LYS A 279 -6.39 7.77 -28.67
C LYS A 279 -5.23 7.94 -29.63
N ARG A 280 -5.34 8.97 -30.48
CA ARG A 280 -4.33 9.29 -31.49
C ARG A 280 -3.29 10.27 -30.96
N VAL A 281 -2.03 9.94 -31.17
CA VAL A 281 -0.89 10.88 -31.08
C VAL A 281 -0.51 11.32 -32.49
N ARG A 282 -0.23 12.62 -32.66
CA ARG A 282 0.23 13.18 -33.93
C ARG A 282 1.62 13.78 -33.76
N GLY A 283 2.52 13.47 -34.69
CA GLY A 283 3.82 14.10 -34.81
C GLY A 283 4.82 13.80 -33.71
N GLU A 284 4.82 12.58 -33.16
CA GLU A 284 5.89 12.17 -32.24
C GLU A 284 7.22 12.10 -32.99
N GLN A 285 8.22 12.84 -32.53
CA GLN A 285 9.53 12.90 -33.18
C GLN A 285 10.50 11.88 -32.60
N LYS A 286 11.19 11.13 -33.47
CA LYS A 286 12.32 10.26 -33.14
C LYS A 286 13.50 10.60 -34.04
N THR A 287 14.69 10.74 -33.47
CA THR A 287 15.91 10.93 -34.27
C THR A 287 16.45 9.57 -34.69
N TYR A 288 16.57 9.35 -36.00
CA TYR A 288 17.03 8.09 -36.55
C TYR A 288 18.55 7.92 -36.40
N ASN A 289 18.96 6.87 -35.73
CA ASN A 289 20.32 6.38 -35.64
C ASN A 289 20.47 5.11 -36.47
N GLY A 290 21.32 5.13 -37.50
CA GLY A 290 21.60 3.98 -38.38
C GLY A 290 22.10 2.70 -37.68
N THR A 291 22.55 2.77 -36.42
CA THR A 291 22.92 1.59 -35.60
C THR A 291 21.74 0.96 -34.85
N THR A 292 20.63 1.70 -34.71
CA THR A 292 19.44 1.28 -33.95
C THR A 292 18.25 1.18 -34.90
N ARG A 293 17.61 0.00 -34.95
CA ARG A 293 16.44 -0.21 -35.84
C ARG A 293 15.09 -0.09 -35.16
N ARG A 294 15.03 -0.12 -33.82
CA ARG A 294 13.80 -0.12 -33.01
C ARG A 294 13.69 1.17 -32.23
N TYR A 295 12.55 1.84 -32.36
CA TYR A 295 12.27 3.11 -31.70
C TYR A 295 11.02 2.97 -30.83
N PRO A 296 11.16 2.94 -29.49
CA PRO A 296 10.02 2.85 -28.59
C PRO A 296 9.18 4.13 -28.64
N LEU A 297 7.87 3.98 -28.64
CA LEU A 297 6.90 5.08 -28.59
C LEU A 297 6.67 5.54 -27.16
N ASN A 298 6.31 6.81 -26.96
CA ASN A 298 6.13 7.37 -25.62
C ASN A 298 4.80 6.97 -24.98
N SER A 299 3.73 6.94 -25.78
CA SER A 299 2.42 6.43 -25.35
C SER A 299 2.26 4.96 -25.76
N VAL A 300 2.00 4.12 -24.78
CA VAL A 300 1.87 2.66 -24.91
C VAL A 300 0.61 2.19 -24.16
N PRO A 301 0.00 1.05 -24.50
CA PRO A 301 0.32 0.11 -25.58
C PRO A 301 -0.13 0.56 -26.98
N LEU A 302 0.67 0.27 -28.01
CA LEU A 302 0.42 0.62 -29.40
C LEU A 302 -0.72 -0.24 -29.99
N LYS A 303 -1.73 0.40 -30.59
CA LYS A 303 -2.76 -0.28 -31.39
C LYS A 303 -2.31 -0.46 -32.82
N SER A 304 -1.93 0.64 -33.45
CA SER A 304 -1.37 0.68 -34.79
C SER A 304 -0.79 2.05 -35.07
N THR A 305 0.32 2.12 -35.80
CA THR A 305 0.74 3.38 -36.39
C THR A 305 -0.23 3.80 -37.51
N VAL A 306 -0.28 5.09 -37.84
CA VAL A 306 -1.13 5.63 -38.90
C VAL A 306 -0.26 6.13 -40.05
N GLN A 307 0.77 6.90 -39.73
CA GLN A 307 1.68 7.47 -40.70
C GLN A 307 3.07 7.64 -40.08
N VAL A 308 4.10 7.35 -40.87
CA VAL A 308 5.49 7.65 -40.53
C VAL A 308 6.06 8.48 -41.67
N GLU A 309 6.55 9.67 -41.35
CA GLU A 309 7.26 10.54 -42.28
C GLU A 309 8.72 10.60 -41.90
N ALA A 310 9.60 10.42 -42.88
CA ALA A 310 11.04 10.48 -42.66
C ALA A 310 11.76 11.14 -43.84
N ILE A 311 12.94 11.65 -43.57
CA ILE A 311 13.85 12.16 -44.60
C ILE A 311 14.66 10.98 -45.12
N VAL A 312 14.55 10.69 -46.41
CA VAL A 312 15.21 9.56 -47.08
C VAL A 312 16.13 10.07 -48.18
N GLU A 313 17.23 9.35 -48.42
CA GLU A 313 18.16 9.62 -49.51
C GLU A 313 17.80 8.83 -50.77
N THR A 314 17.86 9.48 -51.94
CA THR A 314 17.69 8.84 -53.25
C THR A 314 18.77 9.31 -54.22
N THR A 315 19.13 8.45 -55.16
CA THR A 315 20.02 8.76 -56.27
C THR A 315 19.31 8.45 -57.58
N GLN A 316 19.16 9.43 -58.46
CA GLN A 316 18.53 9.22 -59.76
C GLN A 316 19.24 9.98 -60.87
N ASN A 317 19.06 9.49 -62.10
CA ASN A 317 19.49 10.19 -63.29
C ASN A 317 18.43 11.21 -63.71
N VAL A 318 18.81 12.47 -63.79
CA VAL A 318 18.00 13.59 -64.23
C VAL A 318 18.46 13.98 -65.64
N THR A 319 17.51 14.24 -66.52
CA THR A 319 17.81 14.71 -67.88
C THR A 319 17.88 16.23 -67.90
N ARG A 320 18.95 16.79 -68.46
CA ARG A 320 19.11 18.24 -68.55
C ARG A 320 18.06 18.88 -69.47
N GLY A 321 17.39 19.91 -68.96
CA GLY A 321 16.41 20.73 -69.69
C GLY A 321 16.95 21.35 -70.98
N SER A 322 16.03 21.76 -71.86
CA SER A 322 16.32 22.26 -73.20
C SER A 322 16.88 23.70 -73.26
N VAL A 323 17.04 24.35 -72.11
CA VAL A 323 17.48 25.75 -71.97
C VAL A 323 18.72 25.80 -71.09
N ALA A 324 19.81 26.40 -71.61
CA ALA A 324 21.04 26.67 -70.84
C ALA A 324 20.73 27.55 -69.62
N GLY A 325 21.26 27.21 -68.45
CA GLY A 325 20.95 27.90 -67.20
C GLY A 325 19.49 27.80 -66.72
N GLY A 326 18.69 26.86 -67.22
CA GLY A 326 17.35 26.57 -66.71
C GLY A 326 17.34 25.67 -65.46
N GLU A 327 16.17 25.49 -64.83
CA GLU A 327 15.97 24.62 -63.67
C GLU A 327 15.50 23.20 -64.08
N ASP A 328 16.00 22.16 -63.41
CA ASP A 328 15.56 20.77 -63.61
C ASP A 328 14.85 20.22 -62.36
N LEU A 329 13.67 19.60 -62.54
CA LEU A 329 12.84 19.08 -61.44
C LEU A 329 13.40 17.76 -60.90
N LEU A 330 13.56 17.68 -59.58
CA LEU A 330 13.83 16.43 -58.86
C LEU A 330 12.52 15.75 -58.47
N SER A 331 12.42 14.44 -58.77
CA SER A 331 11.30 13.59 -58.38
C SER A 331 11.87 12.36 -57.68
N PRO A 332 11.57 12.11 -56.40
CA PRO A 332 10.39 12.57 -55.65
C PRO A 332 10.57 13.90 -54.88
N ASN A 333 9.44 14.54 -54.51
CA ASN A 333 9.34 15.81 -53.77
C ASN A 333 8.47 15.65 -52.50
N PRO A 334 8.60 16.51 -51.46
CA PRO A 334 9.44 17.70 -51.37
C PRO A 334 10.91 17.40 -51.03
N VAL A 335 11.84 18.05 -51.74
CA VAL A 335 13.28 17.93 -51.54
C VAL A 335 13.71 18.73 -50.31
N VAL A 336 14.50 18.11 -49.45
CA VAL A 336 15.09 18.75 -48.26
C VAL A 336 16.45 19.34 -48.60
N THR A 337 17.39 18.53 -49.08
CA THR A 337 18.74 18.98 -49.42
C THR A 337 19.35 18.13 -50.52
N VAL A 338 19.94 18.77 -51.53
CA VAL A 338 20.75 18.09 -52.56
C VAL A 338 22.16 17.86 -52.02
N LEU A 339 22.62 16.61 -52.06
CA LEU A 339 23.91 16.19 -51.51
C LEU A 339 25.02 16.25 -52.55
N GLU A 340 24.73 15.81 -53.78
CA GLU A 340 25.73 15.70 -54.84
C GLU A 340 25.07 15.73 -56.22
N VAL A 341 25.71 16.42 -57.17
CA VAL A 341 25.35 16.40 -58.59
C VAL A 341 26.59 16.01 -59.37
N SER A 342 26.51 14.97 -60.21
CA SER A 342 27.67 14.47 -60.96
C SER A 342 27.29 13.96 -62.35
N GLN A 343 28.24 14.04 -63.28
CA GLN A 343 28.13 13.46 -64.61
C GLN A 343 29.41 12.67 -64.93
N GLY A 344 29.31 11.33 -64.90
CA GLY A 344 30.49 10.47 -65.01
C GLY A 344 31.42 10.64 -63.80
N ALA A 345 32.67 11.03 -64.04
CA ALA A 345 33.65 11.31 -62.97
C ALA A 345 33.63 12.78 -62.50
N THR A 346 32.89 13.66 -63.17
CA THR A 346 32.85 15.09 -62.86
C THR A 346 31.79 15.36 -61.79
N VAL A 347 32.19 15.94 -60.65
CA VAL A 347 31.30 16.36 -59.56
C VAL A 347 31.17 17.88 -59.60
N PHE A 348 29.93 18.37 -59.71
CA PHE A 348 29.62 19.80 -59.82
C PHE A 348 29.51 20.45 -58.43
N GLN A 349 30.12 21.63 -58.27
CA GLN A 349 30.26 22.29 -56.97
C GLN A 349 29.03 23.16 -56.62
N PRO A 350 28.45 23.01 -55.42
CA PRO A 350 27.33 23.84 -54.97
C PRO A 350 27.75 25.31 -54.82
N GLY A 351 26.89 26.25 -55.21
CA GLY A 351 27.15 27.70 -55.16
C GLY A 351 27.99 28.26 -56.31
N THR A 352 28.63 27.40 -57.10
CA THR A 352 29.42 27.78 -58.28
C THR A 352 28.80 27.22 -59.56
N ASP A 353 28.60 25.90 -59.61
CA ASP A 353 28.06 25.20 -60.79
C ASP A 353 26.54 25.04 -60.72
N TRP A 354 25.98 24.83 -59.53
CA TRP A 354 24.53 24.70 -59.33
C TRP A 354 24.09 25.24 -57.96
N ASN A 355 22.82 25.63 -57.87
CA ASN A 355 22.13 26.03 -56.64
C ASN A 355 20.87 25.17 -56.43
N GLN A 356 20.46 24.96 -55.18
CA GLN A 356 19.17 24.32 -54.88
C GLN A 356 18.05 25.37 -54.88
N SER A 357 17.03 25.17 -55.71
CA SER A 357 15.83 26.03 -55.81
C SER A 357 14.59 25.20 -55.47
N GLY A 358 14.29 25.06 -54.18
CA GLY A 358 13.19 24.21 -53.70
C GLY A 358 13.35 22.74 -54.14
N ASN A 359 12.48 22.29 -55.06
CA ASN A 359 12.50 20.94 -55.64
C ASN A 359 13.35 20.82 -56.91
N PHE A 360 14.07 21.88 -57.29
CA PHE A 360 14.80 21.96 -58.53
C PHE A 360 16.31 22.11 -58.30
N VAL A 361 17.09 21.61 -59.25
CA VAL A 361 18.50 21.98 -59.42
C VAL A 361 18.55 23.15 -60.39
N ASP A 362 19.01 24.30 -59.91
CA ASP A 362 19.15 25.54 -60.66
C ASP A 362 20.59 25.68 -61.18
N TRP A 363 20.71 25.92 -62.48
CA TRP A 363 21.97 26.05 -63.21
C TRP A 363 22.29 27.49 -63.64
N THR A 364 21.59 28.52 -63.12
CA THR A 364 21.77 29.94 -63.50
C THR A 364 23.16 30.55 -63.18
N GLY A 365 24.11 29.80 -62.62
CA GLY A 365 25.47 30.23 -62.27
C GLY A 365 26.47 30.22 -63.44
N ASN A 366 27.57 30.97 -63.32
CA ASN A 366 28.66 31.02 -64.32
C ASN A 366 29.59 29.78 -64.30
N GLY A 367 29.16 28.67 -63.70
CA GLY A 367 29.95 27.43 -63.56
C GLY A 367 29.78 26.47 -64.74
N SER A 368 30.30 25.25 -64.61
CA SER A 368 30.18 24.20 -65.62
C SER A 368 28.82 23.51 -65.50
N GLU A 369 28.01 23.49 -66.57
CA GLU A 369 26.74 22.73 -66.60
C GLU A 369 26.86 21.46 -67.48
N PRO A 370 26.10 20.39 -67.17
CA PRO A 370 25.91 19.24 -68.07
C PRO A 370 25.39 19.68 -69.45
N GLY A 371 25.82 18.99 -70.51
CA GLY A 371 25.36 19.30 -71.86
C GLY A 371 23.83 19.18 -72.01
N ILE A 372 23.21 20.09 -72.76
CA ILE A 372 21.76 20.09 -73.02
C ILE A 372 21.32 18.72 -73.59
N GLY A 373 20.30 18.11 -72.98
CA GLY A 373 19.78 16.79 -73.37
C GLY A 373 20.62 15.59 -72.91
N THR A 374 21.72 15.79 -72.17
CA THR A 374 22.46 14.71 -71.51
C THR A 374 21.86 14.37 -70.15
N THR A 375 22.09 13.13 -69.67
CA THR A 375 21.70 12.72 -68.32
C THR A 375 22.86 12.94 -67.35
N TYR A 376 22.52 13.37 -66.14
CA TYR A 376 23.44 13.51 -65.02
C TYR A 376 22.80 12.90 -63.77
N THR A 377 23.62 12.47 -62.82
CA THR A 377 23.17 11.81 -61.60
C THR A 377 23.05 12.84 -60.48
N VAL A 378 21.92 12.84 -59.78
CA VAL A 378 21.70 13.66 -58.59
C VAL A 378 21.44 12.74 -57.41
N ARG A 379 22.09 13.04 -56.29
CA ARG A 379 21.86 12.40 -55.00
C ARG A 379 21.33 13.45 -54.03
N TRP A 380 20.14 13.22 -53.50
CA TRP A 380 19.46 14.20 -52.64
C TRP A 380 18.60 13.52 -51.57
N THR A 381 18.21 14.30 -50.58
CA THR A 381 17.31 13.91 -49.51
C THR A 381 15.94 14.56 -49.70
N TYR A 382 14.87 13.82 -49.44
CA TYR A 382 13.48 14.29 -49.57
C TYR A 382 12.61 13.72 -48.46
N THR A 383 11.48 14.38 -48.16
CA THR A 383 10.52 13.88 -47.18
C THR A 383 9.63 12.83 -47.85
N ARG A 384 9.64 11.62 -47.33
CA ARG A 384 8.82 10.49 -47.80
C ARG A 384 7.86 10.06 -46.70
N GLN A 385 6.60 9.81 -47.08
CA GLN A 385 5.70 9.00 -46.28
C GLN A 385 6.13 7.54 -46.43
N MET A 386 6.59 6.95 -45.34
CA MET A 386 7.11 5.58 -45.33
C MET A 386 5.96 4.58 -45.51
N GLU A 387 6.24 3.49 -46.21
CA GLU A 387 5.26 2.43 -46.45
C GLU A 387 5.33 1.37 -45.35
N ARG A 388 4.18 1.11 -44.71
CA ARG A 388 4.06 0.06 -43.70
C ARG A 388 4.28 -1.31 -44.33
N ASP A 389 4.96 -2.19 -43.62
CA ASP A 389 5.32 -3.55 -44.02
C ASP A 389 6.39 -3.65 -45.12
N VAL A 390 6.86 -2.51 -45.63
CA VAL A 390 7.97 -2.42 -46.59
C VAL A 390 9.14 -1.66 -45.97
N ASP A 391 8.91 -0.43 -45.53
CA ASP A 391 9.94 0.45 -44.95
C ASP A 391 10.00 0.34 -43.41
N TYR A 392 8.85 0.06 -42.76
CA TYR A 392 8.76 -0.10 -41.31
C TYR A 392 7.62 -1.03 -40.89
N THR A 393 7.68 -1.54 -39.66
CA THR A 393 6.61 -2.30 -38.99
C THR A 393 6.33 -1.79 -37.59
N ASP A 394 5.13 -2.09 -37.10
CA ASP A 394 4.80 -2.05 -35.68
C ASP A 394 5.33 -3.34 -35.04
N GLY A 395 6.14 -3.22 -33.99
CA GLY A 395 6.74 -4.37 -33.31
C GLY A 395 7.80 -5.10 -34.13
N GLY A 396 7.61 -6.41 -34.30
CA GLY A 396 8.53 -7.32 -35.00
C GLY A 396 8.13 -7.61 -36.45
N TRP A 397 9.01 -8.34 -37.14
CA TRP A 397 8.89 -8.71 -38.55
C TRP A 397 8.41 -10.15 -38.77
N PHE A 398 8.20 -10.94 -37.72
CA PHE A 398 7.66 -12.30 -37.84
C PHE A 398 6.30 -12.32 -38.55
N GLY A 399 6.12 -13.27 -39.48
CA GLY A 399 4.88 -13.49 -40.22
C GLY A 399 4.69 -12.63 -41.47
N ARG A 400 5.68 -11.81 -41.85
CA ARG A 400 5.62 -10.88 -42.99
C ARG A 400 6.33 -11.42 -44.21
N ALA A 401 6.01 -10.89 -45.39
CA ALA A 401 6.64 -11.28 -46.65
C ALA A 401 8.16 -11.09 -46.58
N ASP A 402 8.91 -12.04 -47.13
CA ASP A 402 10.38 -12.12 -47.11
C ASP A 402 11.02 -12.34 -45.72
N TYR A 403 10.27 -12.24 -44.61
CA TYR A 403 10.74 -12.47 -43.24
C TYR A 403 10.30 -13.85 -42.70
N PRO A 404 10.88 -14.34 -41.58
CA PRO A 404 10.49 -15.61 -40.96
C PRO A 404 9.00 -15.64 -40.61
N GLY A 405 8.31 -16.73 -40.92
CA GLY A 405 6.86 -16.88 -40.68
C GLY A 405 6.46 -16.83 -39.19
N ALA A 406 5.19 -16.60 -38.88
CA ALA A 406 4.69 -16.77 -37.52
C ALA A 406 4.64 -18.27 -37.17
N GLY A 407 5.15 -18.66 -36.01
CA GLY A 407 5.30 -20.08 -35.68
C GLY A 407 6.05 -20.34 -34.38
N LEU A 408 6.23 -21.62 -34.07
CA LEU A 408 7.02 -22.05 -32.93
C LEU A 408 8.50 -21.99 -33.28
N TYR A 409 9.28 -21.23 -32.51
CA TYR A 409 10.72 -21.13 -32.68
C TYR A 409 11.45 -21.69 -31.47
N HIS A 410 12.59 -22.34 -31.75
CA HIS A 410 13.48 -22.93 -30.77
C HIS A 410 14.77 -22.12 -30.73
N TYR A 411 15.21 -21.76 -29.54
CA TYR A 411 16.42 -20.99 -29.32
C TYR A 411 17.41 -21.74 -28.44
N LEU A 412 18.68 -21.66 -28.82
CA LEU A 412 19.80 -22.12 -28.02
C LEU A 412 20.86 -21.01 -28.00
N VAL A 413 21.41 -20.73 -26.83
CA VAL A 413 22.56 -19.83 -26.70
C VAL A 413 23.74 -20.68 -26.24
N THR A 414 24.87 -20.52 -26.90
CA THR A 414 26.15 -21.13 -26.53
C THR A 414 27.14 -20.04 -26.15
N VAL A 415 28.10 -20.40 -25.30
CA VAL A 415 29.20 -19.52 -24.90
C VAL A 415 30.44 -19.83 -25.73
N ARG A 416 31.15 -18.78 -26.13
CA ARG A 416 32.52 -18.87 -26.68
C ARG A 416 33.53 -18.38 -25.66
N ASP A 417 34.65 -19.06 -25.56
CA ASP A 417 35.82 -18.65 -24.79
C ASP A 417 37.10 -18.73 -25.64
N SER A 418 38.25 -18.53 -25.00
CA SER A 418 39.56 -18.65 -25.65
C SER A 418 39.91 -20.07 -26.12
N GLN A 419 39.23 -21.11 -25.62
CA GLN A 419 39.46 -22.52 -25.96
C GLN A 419 38.51 -23.04 -27.05
N GLY A 420 37.34 -22.43 -27.23
CA GLY A 420 36.39 -22.80 -28.26
C GLY A 420 34.96 -22.37 -27.96
N GLU A 421 34.00 -23.25 -28.27
CA GLU A 421 32.57 -23.04 -28.07
C GLU A 421 31.96 -24.19 -27.25
N SER A 422 31.02 -23.87 -26.37
CA SER A 422 30.26 -24.85 -25.60
C SER A 422 29.38 -25.71 -26.52
N GLY A 423 29.24 -27.00 -26.19
CA GLY A 423 28.50 -27.95 -27.01
C GLY A 423 26.98 -27.77 -26.94
N PHE A 424 26.28 -28.38 -27.90
CA PHE A 424 24.83 -28.47 -27.95
C PHE A 424 24.29 -29.30 -26.78
N VAL A 425 23.34 -28.73 -26.03
CA VAL A 425 22.65 -29.40 -24.93
C VAL A 425 21.14 -29.24 -25.12
N ALA A 426 20.44 -30.33 -25.42
CA ALA A 426 19.00 -30.30 -25.69
C ALA A 426 18.18 -29.74 -24.51
N ALA A 427 18.61 -29.94 -23.26
CA ALA A 427 17.94 -29.41 -22.07
C ALA A 427 18.00 -27.88 -21.94
N ASN A 428 18.91 -27.22 -22.66
CA ASN A 428 19.07 -25.76 -22.65
C ASN A 428 18.29 -25.07 -23.76
N VAL A 429 17.60 -25.82 -24.63
CA VAL A 429 16.76 -25.26 -25.68
C VAL A 429 15.49 -24.69 -25.07
N VAL A 430 15.15 -23.45 -25.45
CA VAL A 430 13.94 -22.76 -25.01
C VAL A 430 13.04 -22.50 -26.21
N THR A 431 11.73 -22.60 -26.01
CA THR A 431 10.76 -22.57 -27.11
C THR A 431 9.69 -21.51 -26.84
N ARG A 432 9.29 -20.77 -27.88
CA ARG A 432 8.18 -19.83 -27.81
C ARG A 432 7.54 -19.65 -29.18
N THR A 433 6.22 -19.52 -29.19
CA THR A 433 5.47 -19.14 -30.38
C THR A 433 5.64 -17.64 -30.62
N ALA A 434 6.21 -17.28 -31.77
CA ALA A 434 6.25 -15.90 -32.25
C ALA A 434 4.97 -15.60 -33.03
N PRO A 435 4.05 -14.75 -32.51
CA PRO A 435 2.90 -14.29 -33.28
C PRO A 435 3.33 -13.34 -34.40
N VAL A 436 2.43 -13.07 -35.36
CA VAL A 436 2.67 -12.05 -36.39
C VAL A 436 2.97 -10.71 -35.71
N GLY A 437 4.09 -10.07 -36.06
CA GLY A 437 4.51 -8.81 -35.42
C GLY A 437 5.12 -8.95 -34.01
N GLY A 438 5.30 -10.17 -33.50
CA GLY A 438 5.86 -10.42 -32.18
C GLY A 438 7.38 -10.19 -32.10
N ILE A 439 7.89 -10.04 -30.87
CA ILE A 439 9.33 -10.02 -30.58
C ILE A 439 9.62 -11.03 -29.47
N ASN A 440 10.68 -11.80 -29.64
CA ASN A 440 11.18 -12.78 -28.68
C ASN A 440 12.39 -12.20 -27.95
N ALA A 441 12.25 -11.92 -26.65
CA ALA A 441 13.35 -11.43 -25.83
C ALA A 441 14.00 -12.58 -25.07
N LEU A 442 15.27 -12.82 -25.36
CA LEU A 442 16.15 -13.79 -24.73
C LEU A 442 17.01 -13.08 -23.69
N SER A 443 17.18 -13.70 -22.52
CA SER A 443 18.16 -13.26 -21.52
C SER A 443 18.81 -14.45 -20.83
N TRP A 444 20.06 -14.32 -20.43
CA TRP A 444 20.83 -15.37 -19.76
C TRP A 444 21.80 -14.77 -18.75
N LEU A 445 22.33 -15.61 -17.85
CA LEU A 445 23.34 -15.18 -16.89
C LEU A 445 24.72 -15.09 -17.57
N PRO A 446 25.55 -14.09 -17.23
CA PRO A 446 26.89 -13.98 -17.76
C PRO A 446 27.75 -15.17 -17.32
N VAL A 447 28.55 -15.71 -18.23
CA VAL A 447 29.49 -16.82 -17.98
C VAL A 447 30.91 -16.28 -17.85
N ASN A 448 31.61 -16.65 -16.78
CA ASN A 448 32.99 -16.21 -16.53
C ASN A 448 33.94 -16.80 -17.60
N GLY A 449 34.87 -16.00 -18.13
CA GLY A 449 35.79 -16.38 -19.20
C GLY A 449 35.20 -16.37 -20.62
N ALA A 450 33.94 -15.95 -20.79
CA ALA A 450 33.30 -15.82 -22.09
C ALA A 450 33.94 -14.70 -22.93
N THR A 451 34.38 -15.01 -24.14
CA THR A 451 34.79 -14.05 -25.17
C THR A 451 33.62 -13.64 -26.08
N GLY A 452 32.44 -14.23 -25.91
CA GLY A 452 31.22 -13.88 -26.64
C GLY A 452 30.12 -14.94 -26.50
N TYR A 453 28.93 -14.65 -27.05
CA TYR A 453 27.80 -15.57 -27.08
C TYR A 453 27.31 -15.78 -28.51
N ARG A 454 26.92 -17.01 -28.83
CA ARG A 454 26.28 -17.34 -30.11
C ARG A 454 24.85 -17.74 -29.89
N ILE A 455 23.96 -17.17 -30.68
CA ILE A 455 22.52 -17.46 -30.60
C ILE A 455 22.13 -18.25 -31.83
N TYR A 456 21.49 -19.38 -31.60
CA TYR A 456 20.98 -20.26 -32.63
C TYR A 456 19.46 -20.27 -32.62
N ARG A 457 18.87 -20.25 -33.82
CA ARG A 457 17.42 -20.41 -34.03
C ARG A 457 17.18 -21.64 -34.87
N GLY A 458 16.27 -22.50 -34.43
CA GLY A 458 15.95 -23.77 -35.08
C GLY A 458 14.45 -23.97 -35.26
N SER A 459 14.11 -24.87 -36.19
CA SER A 459 12.73 -25.34 -36.45
C SER A 459 12.34 -26.56 -35.62
N GLY A 460 13.29 -27.13 -34.85
CA GLY A 460 13.09 -28.25 -33.94
C GLY A 460 13.94 -28.12 -32.66
N ALA A 461 13.80 -29.04 -31.72
CA ALA A 461 14.38 -28.93 -30.37
C ALA A 461 15.43 -30.01 -30.02
N ILE A 462 15.65 -30.99 -30.90
CA ILE A 462 16.23 -32.28 -30.49
C ILE A 462 17.67 -32.45 -31.02
N GLU A 463 17.92 -32.05 -32.26
CA GLU A 463 19.20 -32.29 -32.94
C GLU A 463 19.90 -30.97 -33.30
N ALA A 464 21.24 -30.97 -33.23
CA ALA A 464 22.05 -29.77 -33.47
C ALA A 464 21.96 -29.26 -34.93
N ASP A 465 21.73 -30.14 -35.90
CA ASP A 465 21.59 -29.80 -37.33
C ASP A 465 20.27 -29.08 -37.68
N GLN A 466 19.31 -29.08 -36.76
CA GLN A 466 18.04 -28.34 -36.88
C GLN A 466 18.18 -26.84 -36.56
N PHE A 467 19.36 -26.41 -36.11
CA PHE A 467 19.67 -25.05 -35.68
C PHE A 467 20.65 -24.36 -36.61
N GLY A 468 20.37 -23.10 -36.97
CA GLY A 468 21.31 -22.22 -37.67
C GLY A 468 21.73 -21.04 -36.80
N LEU A 469 22.99 -20.61 -36.92
CA LEU A 469 23.51 -19.45 -36.20
C LEU A 469 22.79 -18.18 -36.67
N LEU A 470 22.18 -17.47 -35.73
CA LEU A 470 21.43 -16.23 -35.95
C LEU A 470 22.32 -15.00 -35.79
N VAL A 471 23.05 -14.91 -34.67
CA VAL A 471 23.93 -13.77 -34.37
C VAL A 471 25.04 -14.18 -33.40
N GLU A 472 26.19 -13.52 -33.53
CA GLU A 472 27.29 -13.59 -32.58
C GLU A 472 27.41 -12.25 -31.83
N LEU A 473 27.43 -12.33 -30.50
CA LEU A 473 27.40 -11.18 -29.60
C LEU A 473 28.71 -11.05 -28.83
N PRO A 474 29.19 -9.81 -28.58
CA PRO A 474 30.40 -9.56 -27.82
C PRO A 474 30.24 -9.95 -26.34
N PRO A 475 31.36 -10.10 -25.60
CA PRO A 475 31.30 -10.40 -24.18
C PRO A 475 30.64 -9.22 -23.44
N GLY A 476 29.78 -9.52 -22.47
CA GLY A 476 29.03 -8.53 -21.68
C GLY A 476 27.58 -8.28 -22.13
N VAL A 477 27.17 -8.74 -23.32
CA VAL A 477 25.76 -8.71 -23.74
C VAL A 477 25.05 -9.97 -23.26
N THR A 478 24.08 -9.80 -22.34
CA THR A 478 23.31 -10.90 -21.72
C THR A 478 21.84 -10.92 -22.13
N ARG A 479 21.42 -10.02 -23.01
CA ARG A 479 20.07 -9.92 -23.55
C ARG A 479 20.13 -9.76 -25.06
N PHE A 480 19.26 -10.48 -25.75
CA PHE A 480 19.04 -10.34 -27.18
C PHE A 480 17.55 -10.36 -27.46
N GLU A 481 17.13 -9.63 -28.48
CA GLU A 481 15.73 -9.60 -28.90
C GLU A 481 15.67 -9.96 -30.38
N ASP A 482 15.11 -11.13 -30.67
CA ASP A 482 14.81 -11.57 -32.01
C ASP A 482 13.45 -10.98 -32.41
N ASP A 483 13.47 -10.03 -33.34
CA ASP A 483 12.31 -9.43 -33.97
C ASP A 483 12.03 -10.04 -35.35
N GLY A 484 12.67 -11.16 -35.70
CA GLY A 484 12.53 -11.82 -37.00
C GLY A 484 13.30 -11.11 -38.10
N VAL A 485 14.08 -10.08 -37.76
CA VAL A 485 14.85 -9.36 -38.75
C VAL A 485 16.02 -10.18 -39.22
N GLU A 486 16.76 -10.94 -38.41
CA GLU A 486 17.97 -11.72 -38.77
C GLU A 486 17.72 -13.07 -39.48
N ASP A 487 18.63 -13.45 -40.39
CA ASP A 487 18.62 -14.70 -41.14
C ASP A 487 19.57 -15.68 -40.46
N THR A 488 19.18 -16.95 -40.39
CA THR A 488 20.04 -18.00 -39.89
C THR A 488 21.08 -18.38 -40.95
N SER A 489 22.35 -18.40 -40.58
CA SER A 489 23.42 -18.97 -41.41
C SER A 489 23.43 -20.50 -41.34
N SER A 490 24.20 -21.14 -42.23
CA SER A 490 24.37 -22.60 -42.27
C SER A 490 25.25 -23.17 -41.16
N GLN A 491 25.76 -22.34 -40.24
CA GLN A 491 26.58 -22.81 -39.12
C GLN A 491 25.68 -23.42 -38.04
N VAL A 492 25.94 -24.69 -37.72
CA VAL A 492 25.23 -25.46 -36.69
C VAL A 492 26.01 -25.43 -35.36
N PRO A 493 25.33 -25.51 -34.20
CA PRO A 493 26.00 -25.63 -32.91
C PRO A 493 26.82 -26.92 -32.82
N LEU A 494 27.96 -26.88 -32.11
CA LEU A 494 28.87 -28.02 -32.02
C LEU A 494 28.25 -29.16 -31.20
N SER A 495 28.17 -30.36 -31.76
CA SER A 495 27.69 -31.55 -31.04
C SER A 495 28.67 -32.05 -29.97
N VAL A 496 29.97 -31.72 -30.11
CA VAL A 496 31.02 -31.99 -29.13
C VAL A 496 31.61 -30.65 -28.66
N PRO A 497 31.59 -30.34 -27.36
CA PRO A 497 32.13 -29.09 -26.83
C PRO A 497 33.63 -28.98 -27.09
N THR A 498 34.09 -27.80 -27.51
CA THR A 498 35.53 -27.47 -27.59
C THR A 498 35.97 -26.58 -26.43
N SER A 499 35.02 -25.92 -25.77
CA SER A 499 35.19 -25.19 -24.52
C SER A 499 34.65 -26.00 -23.32
N PRO A 500 35.30 -25.94 -22.14
CA PRO A 500 34.77 -26.50 -20.89
C PRO A 500 33.69 -25.63 -20.23
N ALA A 501 33.39 -24.44 -20.78
CA ALA A 501 32.44 -23.51 -20.18
C ALA A 501 30.99 -24.02 -20.28
N ILE A 502 30.25 -23.89 -19.17
CA ILE A 502 28.86 -24.35 -19.05
C ILE A 502 27.93 -23.15 -19.19
N MET A 503 26.98 -23.24 -20.12
CA MET A 503 25.98 -22.21 -20.33
C MET A 503 24.80 -22.34 -19.36
N SER A 504 24.36 -21.22 -18.79
CA SER A 504 23.13 -21.14 -17.98
C SER A 504 21.87 -21.33 -18.84
N ARG A 505 20.77 -21.78 -18.23
CA ARG A 505 19.49 -21.88 -18.94
C ARG A 505 18.98 -20.49 -19.33
N VAL A 506 18.68 -20.31 -20.62
CA VAL A 506 18.17 -19.05 -21.17
C VAL A 506 16.72 -18.82 -20.70
N GLN A 507 16.37 -17.57 -20.41
CA GLN A 507 15.00 -17.11 -20.17
C GLN A 507 14.43 -16.47 -21.44
N LEU A 508 13.18 -16.81 -21.78
CA LEU A 508 12.51 -16.35 -23.00
C LEU A 508 11.16 -15.71 -22.64
N GLN A 509 10.97 -14.46 -23.05
CA GLN A 509 9.76 -13.67 -22.78
C GLN A 509 9.35 -12.83 -24.00
N SER A 510 8.21 -12.14 -23.90
CA SER A 510 7.82 -11.15 -24.91
C SER A 510 8.75 -9.95 -24.90
N GLY A 511 9.28 -9.61 -26.07
CA GLY A 511 9.91 -8.32 -26.29
C GLY A 511 8.87 -7.20 -26.37
N ASN A 512 9.37 -5.97 -26.32
CA ASN A 512 8.53 -4.77 -26.43
C ASN A 512 7.98 -4.63 -27.86
N THR A 513 6.68 -4.81 -28.04
CA THR A 513 5.99 -4.63 -29.33
C THR A 513 5.59 -3.18 -29.62
N ASP A 514 5.67 -2.28 -28.63
CA ASP A 514 5.31 -0.86 -28.74
C ASP A 514 6.45 -0.03 -29.35
N VAL A 515 6.99 -0.52 -30.46
CA VAL A 515 8.14 0.06 -31.16
C VAL A 515 7.84 0.20 -32.64
N ILE A 516 8.46 1.19 -33.26
CA ILE A 516 8.59 1.26 -34.72
C ILE A 516 9.91 0.64 -35.11
N ASN A 517 9.85 -0.30 -36.04
CA ASN A 517 11.00 -1.07 -36.47
C ASN A 517 11.27 -0.91 -37.97
N PHE A 518 12.42 -0.34 -38.31
CA PHE A 518 12.85 -0.05 -39.69
C PHE A 518 13.61 -1.21 -40.37
N GLY A 519 13.61 -2.42 -39.80
CA GLY A 519 14.10 -3.64 -40.47
C GLY A 519 15.60 -3.63 -40.86
N ARG A 520 15.99 -4.50 -41.82
CA ARG A 520 17.39 -4.61 -42.30
C ARG A 520 17.76 -3.57 -43.35
N ALA A 521 19.06 -3.32 -43.51
CA ALA A 521 19.58 -2.29 -44.44
C ALA A 521 19.39 -2.62 -45.93
N ASP A 522 19.18 -3.89 -46.27
CA ASP A 522 19.06 -4.41 -47.63
C ASP A 522 17.60 -4.51 -48.13
N ARG A 523 16.60 -4.18 -47.29
CA ARG A 523 15.17 -4.28 -47.60
C ARG A 523 14.41 -3.04 -47.15
N GLY A 524 13.70 -2.39 -48.07
CA GLY A 524 12.98 -1.13 -47.82
C GLY A 524 13.88 0.11 -47.85
N GLN A 525 13.27 1.29 -47.81
CA GLN A 525 14.00 2.56 -47.66
C GLN A 525 14.14 2.93 -46.18
N LYS A 526 15.25 3.59 -45.83
CA LYS A 526 15.56 3.97 -44.45
C LYS A 526 15.74 5.48 -44.30
N PRO A 527 15.40 6.05 -43.13
CA PRO A 527 15.70 7.45 -42.85
C PRO A 527 17.21 7.71 -42.88
N VAL A 528 17.60 8.94 -43.19
CA VAL A 528 18.99 9.38 -43.14
C VAL A 528 19.48 9.40 -41.69
N HIS A 529 20.70 8.93 -41.43
CA HIS A 529 21.30 8.97 -40.09
C HIS A 529 21.35 10.41 -39.55
N GLY A 530 20.85 10.62 -38.33
CA GLY A 530 20.74 11.93 -37.68
C GLY A 530 19.52 12.76 -38.09
N SER A 531 18.69 12.27 -39.01
CA SER A 531 17.43 12.94 -39.38
C SER A 531 16.29 12.61 -38.42
N ASN A 532 15.30 13.49 -38.33
CA ASN A 532 14.10 13.26 -37.51
C ASN A 532 13.02 12.54 -38.34
N CYS A 533 12.38 11.55 -37.71
CA CYS A 533 11.19 10.88 -38.17
C CYS A 533 10.00 11.37 -37.36
N SER A 534 8.90 11.70 -38.04
CA SER A 534 7.63 12.07 -37.44
C SER A 534 6.67 10.89 -37.50
N VAL A 535 6.04 10.56 -36.38
CA VAL A 535 5.18 9.39 -36.23
C VAL A 535 3.81 9.81 -35.73
N ASP A 536 2.79 9.40 -36.47
CA ASP A 536 1.39 9.41 -36.05
C ASP A 536 0.95 8.00 -35.73
N TYR A 537 0.32 7.79 -34.58
CA TYR A 537 -0.13 6.45 -34.16
C TYR A 537 -1.30 6.51 -33.18
N ASP A 538 -2.04 5.40 -33.12
CA ASP A 538 -3.12 5.19 -32.17
C ASP A 538 -2.65 4.23 -31.07
N TYR A 539 -2.93 4.55 -29.81
CA TYR A 539 -2.59 3.73 -28.64
C TYR A 539 -3.83 3.47 -27.79
N PHE A 540 -3.83 2.36 -27.05
CA PHE A 540 -4.95 1.98 -26.20
C PHE A 540 -4.97 2.75 -24.88
N GLN A 541 -6.16 3.06 -24.38
CA GLN A 541 -6.38 3.72 -23.10
C GLN A 541 -6.98 2.78 -22.06
N GLY A 542 -6.59 2.98 -20.80
CA GLY A 542 -7.15 2.27 -19.65
C GLY A 542 -8.45 2.92 -19.18
N ARG A 543 -9.19 2.22 -18.32
CA ARG A 543 -10.39 2.77 -17.65
C ARG A 543 -10.57 2.16 -16.25
N ILE A 544 -11.38 2.81 -15.42
CA ILE A 544 -11.82 2.25 -14.13
C ILE A 544 -13.34 2.04 -14.19
N ASP A 545 -13.77 0.78 -14.07
CA ASP A 545 -15.18 0.41 -13.98
C ASP A 545 -15.59 0.27 -12.52
N VAL A 546 -16.85 0.55 -12.20
CA VAL A 546 -17.37 0.42 -10.82
C VAL A 546 -18.52 -0.55 -10.80
N LEU A 547 -18.41 -1.58 -9.95
CA LEU A 547 -19.55 -2.40 -9.57
C LEU A 547 -20.32 -1.69 -8.47
N TYR A 548 -21.58 -1.41 -8.76
CA TYR A 548 -22.48 -0.75 -7.83
C TYR A 548 -23.75 -1.57 -7.64
N ALA A 549 -24.31 -1.48 -6.45
CA ALA A 549 -25.57 -2.10 -6.13
C ALA A 549 -26.69 -1.06 -6.16
N THR A 550 -27.79 -1.40 -6.81
CA THR A 550 -29.10 -0.75 -6.66
C THR A 550 -30.00 -1.58 -5.76
N ALA A 551 -31.15 -1.05 -5.35
CA ALA A 551 -32.11 -1.76 -4.50
C ALA A 551 -32.54 -3.16 -5.03
N SER A 552 -32.35 -3.43 -6.33
CA SER A 552 -32.79 -4.68 -6.99
C SER A 552 -31.67 -5.53 -7.58
N ALA A 553 -30.53 -4.94 -7.97
CA ALA A 553 -29.48 -5.67 -8.70
C ALA A 553 -28.09 -5.05 -8.50
N ILE A 554 -27.07 -5.86 -8.77
CA ILE A 554 -25.68 -5.39 -8.94
C ILE A 554 -25.49 -5.08 -10.42
N LYS A 555 -24.94 -3.91 -10.73
CA LYS A 555 -24.71 -3.44 -12.10
C LYS A 555 -23.27 -2.95 -12.23
N ARG A 556 -22.77 -2.99 -13.46
CA ARG A 556 -21.50 -2.38 -13.85
C ARG A 556 -21.75 -0.98 -14.38
N LEU A 557 -20.99 -0.02 -13.88
CA LEU A 557 -20.84 1.30 -14.48
C LEU A 557 -19.49 1.36 -15.19
N GLU A 558 -19.52 1.64 -16.48
CA GLU A 558 -18.30 1.81 -17.27
C GLU A 558 -17.70 3.20 -17.05
N GLY A 559 -16.41 3.26 -16.77
CA GLY A 559 -15.68 4.53 -16.64
C GLY A 559 -15.26 5.09 -17.99
N PRO A 560 -15.09 6.43 -18.11
CA PRO A 560 -14.53 7.02 -19.32
C PRO A 560 -13.05 6.57 -19.49
N PRO A 561 -12.64 6.12 -20.68
CA PRO A 561 -11.24 5.81 -20.96
C PRO A 561 -10.35 7.05 -20.83
N SER A 562 -9.17 6.89 -20.21
CA SER A 562 -8.20 7.97 -20.03
C SER A 562 -6.78 7.43 -19.82
N ASP A 563 -5.79 8.31 -19.97
CA ASP A 563 -4.39 8.02 -19.64
C ASP A 563 -4.18 7.97 -18.11
N ASP A 564 -4.99 8.75 -17.37
CA ASP A 564 -5.12 8.69 -15.91
C ASP A 564 -6.60 8.44 -15.56
N PRO A 565 -7.04 7.16 -15.57
CA PRO A 565 -8.43 6.79 -15.35
C PRO A 565 -8.96 7.31 -14.00
N LYS A 566 -10.05 8.07 -14.04
CA LYS A 566 -10.76 8.52 -12.83
C LYS A 566 -11.95 7.63 -12.57
N MET A 567 -12.27 7.44 -11.29
CA MET A 567 -13.44 6.68 -10.89
C MET A 567 -14.72 7.39 -11.38
N PRO A 568 -15.65 6.70 -12.07
CA PRO A 568 -16.90 7.28 -12.52
C PRO A 568 -17.80 7.66 -11.34
N VAL A 569 -18.59 8.73 -11.53
CA VAL A 569 -19.55 9.19 -10.53
C VAL A 569 -20.70 8.19 -10.42
N LEU A 570 -20.94 7.68 -9.22
CA LEU A 570 -22.03 6.76 -8.94
C LEU A 570 -23.39 7.45 -9.18
N PRO A 571 -24.36 6.77 -9.81
CA PRO A 571 -25.73 7.27 -9.92
C PRO A 571 -26.34 7.51 -8.54
N ASP A 572 -27.25 8.48 -8.45
CA ASP A 572 -27.96 8.76 -7.21
C ASP A 572 -28.74 7.51 -6.73
N GLY A 573 -28.56 7.17 -5.46
CA GLY A 573 -29.16 5.98 -4.84
C GLY A 573 -28.41 4.67 -5.05
N ALA A 574 -27.21 4.69 -5.61
CA ALA A 574 -26.36 3.51 -5.75
C ALA A 574 -25.33 3.41 -4.61
N LEU A 575 -24.99 2.18 -4.21
CA LEU A 575 -23.87 1.91 -3.32
C LEU A 575 -22.71 1.33 -4.14
N GLY A 576 -21.55 1.99 -4.14
CA GLY A 576 -20.34 1.44 -4.75
C GLY A 576 -19.81 0.26 -3.94
N LEU A 577 -19.60 -0.88 -4.60
CA LEU A 577 -19.05 -2.08 -3.98
C LEU A 577 -17.53 -2.18 -4.23
N THR A 578 -17.14 -2.09 -5.50
CA THR A 578 -15.78 -2.37 -5.95
C THR A 578 -15.42 -1.51 -7.15
N ALA A 579 -14.20 -0.96 -7.18
CA ALA A 579 -13.57 -0.40 -8.37
C ALA A 579 -12.70 -1.46 -9.04
N ILE A 580 -12.89 -1.63 -10.35
CA ILE A 580 -12.12 -2.53 -11.20
C ILE A 580 -11.21 -1.67 -12.07
N HIS A 581 -9.91 -1.81 -11.90
CA HIS A 581 -8.93 -1.16 -12.75
C HIS A 581 -8.70 -2.03 -13.99
N CYS A 582 -9.10 -1.49 -15.15
CA CYS A 582 -8.96 -2.12 -16.46
C CYS A 582 -7.76 -1.50 -17.18
N PRO A 583 -6.59 -2.16 -17.19
CA PRO A 583 -5.46 -1.69 -17.98
C PRO A 583 -5.79 -1.67 -19.49
N PRO A 584 -5.09 -0.85 -20.29
CA PRO A 584 -5.29 -0.80 -21.74
C PRO A 584 -4.95 -2.15 -22.40
N ASP A 585 -5.85 -2.64 -23.27
CA ASP A 585 -5.76 -3.90 -24.04
C ASP A 585 -5.17 -5.10 -23.28
N SER A 586 -5.47 -5.21 -21.98
CA SER A 586 -4.94 -6.26 -21.12
C SER A 586 -6.01 -6.90 -20.24
N ALA A 587 -5.92 -8.22 -20.12
CA ALA A 587 -6.76 -9.04 -19.26
C ALA A 587 -6.32 -9.00 -17.78
N ALA A 588 -5.20 -8.36 -17.44
CA ALA A 588 -4.67 -8.29 -16.07
C ALA A 588 -5.41 -7.22 -15.21
N MET A 589 -6.72 -7.39 -15.04
CA MET A 589 -7.55 -6.47 -14.25
C MET A 589 -7.30 -6.64 -12.74
N THR A 590 -7.44 -5.56 -11.98
CA THR A 590 -7.36 -5.61 -10.51
C THR A 590 -8.63 -5.02 -9.87
N ALA A 591 -9.05 -5.57 -8.72
CA ALA A 591 -10.26 -5.16 -8.03
C ALA A 591 -9.95 -4.58 -6.64
N ARG A 592 -10.49 -3.41 -6.33
CA ARG A 592 -10.39 -2.73 -5.03
C ARG A 592 -11.77 -2.57 -4.41
N ASN A 593 -12.02 -3.25 -3.29
CA ASN A 593 -13.29 -3.18 -2.55
C ASN A 593 -13.36 -1.92 -1.67
N PHE A 594 -14.51 -1.23 -1.65
CA PHE A 594 -14.68 0.02 -0.88
C PHE A 594 -14.94 -0.20 0.61
N GLY A 595 -15.50 -1.35 0.99
CA GLY A 595 -15.65 -1.73 2.40
C GLY A 595 -16.50 -0.76 3.24
N LEU A 596 -17.46 -0.03 2.65
CA LEU A 596 -18.38 0.89 3.35
C LEU A 596 -19.37 0.12 4.25
N ARG A 597 -18.85 -0.40 5.37
CA ARG A 597 -19.58 -1.19 6.35
C ARG A 597 -20.09 -0.29 7.47
N ARG A 598 -21.33 -0.51 7.90
CA ARG A 598 -21.87 0.15 9.08
C ARG A 598 -21.29 -0.49 10.34
N ILE A 599 -20.96 0.36 11.31
CA ILE A 599 -20.58 -0.02 12.67
C ILE A 599 -21.88 -0.18 13.49
N THR A 600 -22.08 -1.32 14.16
CA THR A 600 -23.27 -1.57 14.99
C THR A 600 -23.25 -0.73 16.27
N MET A 601 -24.39 -0.59 16.97
CA MET A 601 -24.41 0.16 18.23
C MET A 601 -23.49 -0.46 19.28
N ASP A 602 -23.34 -1.78 19.30
CA ASP A 602 -22.39 -2.48 20.17
C ASP A 602 -20.95 -2.09 19.82
N GLN A 603 -20.59 -2.10 18.54
CA GLN A 603 -19.26 -1.68 18.10
C GLN A 603 -19.02 -0.18 18.33
N ILE A 604 -20.05 0.67 18.23
CA ILE A 604 -19.97 2.08 18.62
C ILE A 604 -19.79 2.20 20.13
N HIS A 605 -20.44 1.37 20.93
CA HIS A 605 -20.29 1.37 22.38
C HIS A 605 -18.91 0.88 22.80
N ASP A 606 -18.34 -0.10 22.10
CA ASP A 606 -16.96 -0.53 22.27
C ASP A 606 -15.98 0.56 21.85
N LEU A 607 -16.20 1.22 20.70
CA LEU A 607 -15.42 2.41 20.28
C LEU A 607 -15.52 3.56 21.29
N ILE A 608 -16.69 3.81 21.86
CA ILE A 608 -16.88 4.82 22.90
C ILE A 608 -16.12 4.40 24.16
N ARG A 609 -16.21 3.13 24.58
CA ARG A 609 -15.47 2.60 25.73
C ARG A 609 -13.97 2.71 25.51
N ASP A 610 -13.49 2.38 24.32
CA ASP A 610 -12.08 2.49 23.95
C ASP A 610 -11.62 3.96 23.93
N VAL A 611 -12.42 4.86 23.37
CA VAL A 611 -12.14 6.31 23.40
C VAL A 611 -12.20 6.87 24.82
N GLU A 612 -13.12 6.42 25.66
CA GLU A 612 -13.21 6.79 27.07
C GLU A 612 -11.99 6.27 27.84
N GLN A 613 -11.53 5.05 27.57
CA GLN A 613 -10.29 4.51 28.12
C GLN A 613 -9.07 5.30 27.64
N LEU A 614 -9.03 5.67 26.36
CA LEU A 614 -7.93 6.45 25.79
C LEU A 614 -7.89 7.85 26.41
N LYS A 615 -9.05 8.50 26.56
CA LYS A 615 -9.18 9.78 27.28
C LYS A 615 -8.82 9.67 28.76
N TYR A 616 -9.21 8.58 29.42
CA TYR A 616 -8.86 8.32 30.82
C TYR A 616 -7.33 8.14 30.98
N ASN A 617 -6.72 7.37 30.09
CA ASN A 617 -5.27 7.15 30.06
C ASN A 617 -4.51 8.42 29.71
N ASP A 618 -5.00 9.21 28.75
CA ASP A 618 -4.45 10.51 28.39
C ASP A 618 -4.54 11.50 29.56
N ALA A 619 -5.70 11.57 30.23
CA ALA A 619 -5.87 12.39 31.44
C ALA A 619 -4.95 11.94 32.59
N LYS A 620 -4.74 10.63 32.77
CA LYS A 620 -3.79 10.08 33.75
C LYS A 620 -2.36 10.47 33.40
N ASN A 621 -1.98 10.39 32.12
CA ASN A 621 -0.65 10.81 31.65
C ASN A 621 -0.43 12.32 31.79
N GLN A 622 -1.44 13.13 31.43
CA GLN A 622 -1.38 14.59 31.57
C GLN A 622 -1.32 15.00 33.05
N MET A 623 -2.10 14.35 33.93
CA MET A 623 -2.03 14.58 35.37
C MET A 623 -0.67 14.18 35.94
N ASN A 624 -0.08 13.08 35.48
CA ASN A 624 1.27 12.67 35.86
C ASN A 624 2.34 13.68 35.40
N ALA A 625 2.21 14.22 34.18
CA ALA A 625 3.09 15.27 33.67
C ALA A 625 2.94 16.58 34.46
N ASP A 626 1.73 16.96 34.85
CA ASP A 626 1.49 18.15 35.68
C ASP A 626 1.99 17.97 37.13
N LEU A 627 1.89 16.76 37.69
CA LEU A 627 2.35 16.45 39.04
C LEU A 627 3.88 16.46 39.17
N SER A 628 4.61 16.14 38.10
CA SER A 628 6.08 16.16 38.11
C SER A 628 6.67 17.57 38.14
N HIS A 629 5.91 18.60 37.75
CA HIS A 629 6.34 20.00 37.72
C HIS A 629 5.96 20.80 38.97
N ARG A 630 5.33 20.19 39.98
CA ARG A 630 4.93 20.90 41.21
C ARG A 630 5.98 20.79 42.30
N ASP A 631 6.27 21.93 42.96
CA ASP A 631 7.14 22.02 44.13
C ASP A 631 6.66 21.10 45.28
N GLU A 632 7.61 20.53 46.01
CA GLU A 632 7.45 19.46 47.03
C GLU A 632 6.38 19.77 48.10
N GLY A 633 6.08 21.04 48.37
CA GLY A 633 5.07 21.46 49.34
C GLY A 633 3.59 21.39 48.88
N GLN A 634 3.29 21.10 47.62
CA GLN A 634 1.91 21.07 47.08
C GLN A 634 1.46 19.71 46.49
N LYS A 635 2.22 18.64 46.70
CA LYS A 635 1.81 17.29 46.29
C LYS A 635 0.68 16.80 47.19
N LYS A 636 -0.57 16.86 46.71
CA LYS A 636 -1.76 16.31 47.39
C LYS A 636 -1.74 14.77 47.37
N GLY A 637 -0.94 14.15 48.23
CA GLY A 637 -1.08 12.73 48.63
C GLY A 637 -1.21 11.67 47.51
N ILE A 638 -0.69 11.94 46.33
CA ILE A 638 -0.69 11.04 45.17
C ILE A 638 0.76 10.88 44.72
N TYR A 639 1.23 9.63 44.68
CA TYR A 639 2.52 9.22 44.12
C TYR A 639 2.27 8.58 42.76
N ALA A 640 3.11 8.87 41.76
CA ALA A 640 3.06 8.20 40.46
C ALA A 640 4.47 8.15 39.86
N ASP A 641 4.85 6.99 39.36
CA ASP A 641 6.12 6.77 38.65
C ASP A 641 5.88 5.88 37.43
N ASP A 642 6.37 6.35 36.28
CA ASP A 642 6.29 5.68 34.98
C ASP A 642 7.64 5.11 34.52
N PHE A 643 8.67 5.17 35.38
CA PHE A 643 10.02 4.67 35.16
C PHE A 643 10.69 5.20 33.89
N SER A 644 10.24 6.38 33.40
CA SER A 644 10.89 7.09 32.30
C SER A 644 12.25 7.67 32.70
N ASN A 645 12.47 7.86 34.01
CA ASN A 645 13.72 8.31 34.60
C ASN A 645 13.85 7.77 36.04
N GLU A 646 15.00 7.97 36.67
CA GLU A 646 15.25 7.55 38.06
C GLU A 646 14.83 8.60 39.10
N SER A 647 14.11 9.67 38.71
CA SER A 647 13.87 10.82 39.59
C SER A 647 12.99 10.52 40.79
N GLN A 648 12.10 9.53 40.71
CA GLN A 648 11.26 9.10 41.82
C GLN A 648 11.88 7.93 42.60
N SER A 649 12.97 7.36 42.10
CA SER A 649 13.71 6.28 42.76
C SER A 649 14.74 6.86 43.73
N ASP A 650 14.87 6.27 44.92
CA ASP A 650 15.94 6.61 45.86
C ASP A 650 17.13 5.68 45.67
N VAL A 651 17.95 5.99 44.67
CA VAL A 651 19.16 5.23 44.29
C VAL A 651 20.22 5.21 45.40
N TYR A 652 20.16 6.15 46.35
CA TYR A 652 21.13 6.26 47.44
C TYR A 652 20.70 5.56 48.73
N HIS A 653 19.47 5.01 48.78
CA HIS A 653 19.00 4.28 49.94
C HIS A 653 19.78 2.96 50.14
N PRO A 654 20.21 2.60 51.37
CA PRO A 654 21.02 1.39 51.60
C PRO A 654 20.36 0.07 51.16
N GLU A 655 19.03 -0.01 51.20
CA GLU A 655 18.27 -1.18 50.74
C GLU A 655 17.97 -1.17 49.22
N TRP A 656 18.25 -0.06 48.51
CA TRP A 656 17.98 0.01 47.07
C TRP A 656 19.00 -0.82 46.29
N SER A 657 18.49 -1.67 45.39
CA SER A 657 19.32 -2.54 44.54
C SER A 657 18.67 -2.86 43.18
N ALA A 658 17.44 -2.42 42.93
CA ALA A 658 16.77 -2.64 41.65
C ALA A 658 17.43 -1.88 40.50
N ARG A 659 17.19 -2.32 39.26
CA ARG A 659 17.52 -1.54 38.06
C ARG A 659 16.26 -0.85 37.52
N VAL A 660 16.40 0.40 37.10
CA VAL A 660 15.39 1.13 36.34
C VAL A 660 15.82 1.13 34.88
N ASP A 661 15.09 0.42 34.03
CA ASP A 661 15.26 0.48 32.59
C ASP A 661 14.40 1.61 32.03
N THR A 662 15.04 2.73 31.75
CA THR A 662 14.36 3.93 31.24
C THR A 662 13.84 3.77 29.81
N VAL A 663 14.40 2.82 29.03
CA VAL A 663 13.96 2.55 27.66
C VAL A 663 12.75 1.63 27.68
N GLY A 664 12.84 0.53 28.44
CA GLY A 664 11.74 -0.39 28.64
C GLY A 664 10.62 0.14 29.55
N ARG A 665 10.85 1.26 30.25
CA ARG A 665 9.98 1.81 31.32
C ARG A 665 9.61 0.73 32.33
N VAL A 666 10.61 -0.01 32.80
CA VAL A 666 10.40 -1.10 33.75
C VAL A 666 11.44 -1.08 34.85
N VAL A 667 11.00 -1.45 36.04
CA VAL A 667 11.88 -1.82 37.15
C VAL A 667 12.02 -3.33 37.19
N ALA A 668 13.25 -3.79 37.40
CA ALA A 668 13.60 -5.20 37.49
C ALA A 668 14.73 -5.41 38.53
N PRO A 669 15.03 -6.66 38.89
CA PRO A 669 16.23 -6.98 39.66
C PRO A 669 17.51 -6.47 38.98
N PRO A 670 18.58 -6.19 39.73
CA PRO A 670 19.86 -5.75 39.18
C PRO A 670 20.44 -6.78 38.22
N ARG A 671 21.41 -6.35 37.43
CA ARG A 671 22.19 -7.23 36.57
C ARG A 671 23.65 -6.84 36.62
N THR A 672 24.51 -7.85 36.56
CA THR A 672 25.93 -7.64 36.30
C THR A 672 26.15 -7.64 34.79
N THR A 673 26.87 -6.63 34.30
CA THR A 673 27.23 -6.45 32.89
C THR A 673 28.68 -6.84 32.66
N VAL A 674 28.97 -7.66 31.65
CA VAL A 674 30.33 -8.02 31.26
C VAL A 674 30.48 -7.83 29.76
N SER A 675 31.61 -7.24 29.33
CA SER A 675 31.92 -7.01 27.92
C SER A 675 33.05 -7.92 27.47
N HIS A 676 32.86 -8.60 26.34
CA HIS A 676 33.84 -9.48 25.72
C HIS A 676 34.17 -8.96 24.33
N ALA A 677 35.44 -8.58 24.09
CA ALA A 677 35.91 -8.29 22.74
C ALA A 677 36.01 -9.59 21.94
N LEU A 678 35.43 -9.62 20.74
CA LEU A 678 35.44 -10.80 19.89
C LEU A 678 36.73 -10.85 19.06
N GLN A 679 37.42 -11.99 19.11
CA GLN A 679 38.63 -12.22 18.31
C GLN A 679 38.31 -13.10 17.11
N VAL A 680 38.62 -12.62 15.90
CA VAL A 680 38.38 -13.33 14.65
C VAL A 680 39.24 -14.61 14.58
N ASP A 681 38.61 -15.72 14.20
CA ASP A 681 39.26 -16.96 13.81
C ASP A 681 39.61 -16.88 12.32
N THR A 682 40.88 -16.55 12.03
CA THR A 682 41.39 -16.37 10.67
C THR A 682 41.45 -17.68 9.87
N VAL A 683 41.33 -18.84 10.51
CA VAL A 683 41.39 -20.15 9.84
C VAL A 683 40.01 -20.57 9.34
N ARG A 684 38.95 -20.30 10.11
CA ARG A 684 37.56 -20.59 9.71
C ARG A 684 36.91 -19.50 8.88
N SER A 685 37.35 -18.25 9.01
CA SER A 685 36.78 -17.12 8.28
C SER A 685 37.11 -17.19 6.79
N THR A 686 36.13 -16.85 5.94
CA THR A 686 36.28 -16.84 4.47
C THR A 686 36.37 -15.44 3.88
N VAL A 687 36.22 -14.40 4.70
CA VAL A 687 36.35 -12.99 4.34
C VAL A 687 37.80 -12.56 4.13
N GLU A 688 37.99 -11.47 3.39
CA GLU A 688 39.28 -10.79 3.30
C GLU A 688 39.41 -9.72 4.38
N LEU A 689 40.52 -9.77 5.12
CA LEU A 689 40.83 -8.87 6.22
C LEU A 689 41.88 -7.85 5.77
N HIS A 690 41.50 -6.56 5.72
CA HIS A 690 42.36 -5.43 5.40
C HIS A 690 42.51 -4.53 6.62
N GLY A 691 43.68 -4.55 7.27
CA GLY A 691 43.90 -3.73 8.45
C GLY A 691 42.89 -4.04 9.56
N SER A 692 41.91 -3.14 9.75
CA SER A 692 40.79 -3.32 10.70
C SER A 692 39.42 -3.63 10.07
N LEU A 693 39.36 -3.66 8.74
CA LEU A 693 38.14 -3.90 7.96
C LEU A 693 38.06 -5.34 7.47
N ALA A 694 36.87 -5.91 7.54
CA ALA A 694 36.52 -7.17 6.92
C ALA A 694 35.58 -6.88 5.75
N LEU A 695 35.95 -7.40 4.57
CA LEU A 695 35.19 -7.31 3.33
C LEU A 695 34.88 -8.72 2.80
N LEU A 696 33.95 -8.80 1.86
CA LEU A 696 33.75 -10.04 1.11
C LEU A 696 35.06 -10.45 0.42
N PRO A 697 35.33 -11.75 0.24
CA PRO A 697 36.47 -12.18 -0.56
C PRO A 697 36.27 -11.73 -2.00
N GLY A 698 37.35 -11.44 -2.74
CA GLY A 698 37.20 -10.95 -4.11
C GLY A 698 38.50 -10.86 -4.88
N GLU A 699 38.39 -10.95 -6.21
CA GLU A 699 39.54 -10.80 -7.10
C GLU A 699 39.77 -9.31 -7.43
N GLU A 700 41.03 -8.90 -7.47
CA GLU A 700 41.40 -7.53 -7.79
C GLU A 700 41.36 -7.29 -9.31
N THR A 701 40.73 -6.21 -9.72
CA THR A 701 40.52 -5.81 -11.11
C THR A 701 41.02 -4.40 -11.35
N VAL A 702 41.50 -4.12 -12.56
CA VAL A 702 41.89 -2.76 -12.96
C VAL A 702 40.63 -1.98 -13.32
N LEU A 703 40.35 -0.91 -12.58
CA LEU A 703 39.17 -0.05 -12.81
C LEU A 703 39.42 0.95 -13.94
N VAL A 704 40.58 1.61 -13.89
CA VAL A 704 41.02 2.59 -14.89
C VAL A 704 42.53 2.51 -15.02
N GLU A 705 43.05 2.46 -16.24
CA GLU A 705 44.48 2.39 -16.52
C GLU A 705 44.85 3.29 -17.70
N GLN A 706 45.95 4.03 -17.53
CA GLN A 706 46.69 4.68 -18.60
C GLN A 706 48.03 3.96 -18.78
N ALA A 707 48.10 3.08 -19.78
CA ALA A 707 49.26 2.22 -19.99
C ALA A 707 50.36 2.86 -20.85
N ASP A 708 50.04 3.89 -21.64
CA ASP A 708 50.97 4.57 -22.53
C ASP A 708 51.79 5.65 -21.80
N TRP A 709 52.94 6.03 -22.36
CA TRP A 709 53.72 7.20 -21.92
C TRP A 709 54.58 7.74 -23.05
N SER A 710 54.88 9.04 -22.99
CA SER A 710 55.71 9.73 -23.98
C SER A 710 56.84 10.55 -23.35
N GLU A 711 56.65 11.04 -22.13
CA GLU A 711 57.64 11.85 -21.41
C GLU A 711 57.74 11.49 -19.92
N SER A 712 58.85 11.87 -19.30
CA SER A 712 59.02 11.80 -17.84
C SER A 712 58.81 13.17 -17.21
N ARG A 713 58.00 13.24 -16.15
CA ARG A 713 57.70 14.46 -15.39
C ARG A 713 58.22 14.35 -13.96
N ASN A 714 58.72 15.45 -13.41
CA ASN A 714 59.19 15.51 -12.02
C ASN A 714 57.99 15.60 -11.06
N ILE A 715 58.01 14.86 -9.96
CA ILE A 715 56.97 14.97 -8.92
C ILE A 715 57.11 16.30 -8.16
N ASN A 716 58.33 16.80 -7.98
CA ASN A 716 58.63 18.07 -7.35
C ASN A 716 59.53 18.94 -8.26
N PRO A 717 58.96 19.65 -9.25
CA PRO A 717 59.73 20.48 -10.18
C PRO A 717 60.20 21.82 -9.58
N PHE A 718 59.56 22.32 -8.52
CA PHE A 718 59.85 23.64 -7.94
C PHE A 718 60.89 23.61 -6.81
N ALA A 719 61.28 22.41 -6.35
CA ALA A 719 62.32 22.19 -5.36
C ALA A 719 62.13 23.02 -4.07
N ALA A 720 60.88 23.20 -3.64
CA ALA A 720 60.58 23.83 -2.36
C ALA A 720 60.74 22.79 -1.24
N TYR A 721 61.83 22.88 -0.47
CA TYR A 721 62.16 21.90 0.56
C TYR A 721 61.64 22.31 1.94
N GLU A 722 60.58 21.67 2.40
CA GLU A 722 60.19 21.62 3.81
C GLU A 722 60.12 20.15 4.25
N ALA A 723 60.78 19.82 5.37
CA ALA A 723 60.79 18.45 5.87
C ALA A 723 59.36 18.03 6.26
N PRO A 724 58.86 16.87 5.80
CA PRO A 724 57.51 16.43 6.12
C PRO A 724 57.28 16.41 7.64
N SER A 725 56.12 16.91 8.06
CA SER A 725 55.60 16.69 9.41
C SER A 725 55.44 15.19 9.64
N PRO A 726 55.74 14.67 10.84
CA PRO A 726 55.53 13.26 11.12
C PRO A 726 54.05 12.90 10.95
N ILE A 727 53.81 11.75 10.33
CA ILE A 727 52.46 11.23 10.10
C ILE A 727 52.21 10.13 11.12
N PHE A 728 50.98 10.07 11.61
CA PHE A 728 50.57 9.12 12.62
C PHE A 728 49.14 8.64 12.35
N SER A 729 48.97 7.32 12.27
CA SER A 729 47.69 6.67 12.10
C SER A 729 47.40 5.73 13.26
N VAL A 730 46.12 5.65 13.62
CA VAL A 730 45.59 4.82 14.69
C VAL A 730 44.50 3.95 14.08
N THR A 731 44.62 2.63 14.28
CA THR A 731 43.72 1.63 13.71
C THR A 731 43.38 0.58 14.79
N PRO A 732 42.10 0.41 15.19
CA PRO A 732 40.92 1.19 14.80
C PRO A 732 40.88 2.60 15.42
N SER A 733 40.11 3.51 14.82
CA SER A 733 39.94 4.92 15.24
C SER A 733 38.89 5.12 16.35
N VAL A 734 38.20 4.04 16.71
CA VAL A 734 37.25 3.93 17.82
C VAL A 734 37.62 2.68 18.61
N GLY A 735 37.46 2.72 19.94
CA GLY A 735 37.66 1.53 20.74
C GLY A 735 37.16 1.65 22.18
N ARG A 736 37.16 0.54 22.89
CA ARG A 736 36.73 0.41 24.29
C ARG A 736 37.92 0.27 25.23
N ARG A 737 37.82 0.94 26.37
CA ARG A 737 38.81 0.82 27.45
C ARG A 737 38.91 -0.63 27.94
N GLY A 738 40.13 -1.10 28.16
CA GLY A 738 40.44 -2.42 28.71
C GLY A 738 40.29 -3.59 27.74
N SER A 739 39.71 -3.37 26.55
CA SER A 739 39.33 -4.47 25.66
C SER A 739 39.84 -4.32 24.22
N THR A 740 39.79 -3.11 23.65
CA THR A 740 40.16 -2.92 22.23
C THR A 740 41.68 -2.78 22.08
N LEU A 741 42.26 -3.60 21.19
CA LEU A 741 43.65 -3.52 20.78
C LEU A 741 43.79 -2.46 19.68
N VAL A 742 44.65 -1.47 19.93
CA VAL A 742 44.91 -0.37 19.00
C VAL A 742 46.32 -0.51 18.45
N THR A 743 46.43 -0.51 17.12
CA THR A 743 47.71 -0.45 16.42
C THR A 743 47.96 0.98 15.97
N VAL A 744 49.18 1.46 16.20
CA VAL A 744 49.63 2.77 15.76
C VAL A 744 50.78 2.61 14.78
N THR A 745 50.68 3.31 13.67
CA THR A 745 51.72 3.37 12.65
C THR A 745 52.13 4.82 12.49
N ALA A 746 53.42 5.10 12.61
CA ALA A 746 53.98 6.42 12.40
C ALA A 746 55.03 6.39 11.30
N SER A 747 55.20 7.50 10.59
CA SER A 747 56.16 7.66 9.49
C SER A 747 56.73 9.07 9.50
N PHE A 748 57.87 9.27 8.82
CA PHE A 748 58.60 10.56 8.76
C PHE A 748 59.20 11.04 10.09
N PHE A 749 59.56 10.10 10.96
CA PHE A 749 60.44 10.36 12.10
C PHE A 749 61.92 10.28 11.68
N PRO A 750 62.85 10.85 12.44
CA PRO A 750 64.27 10.63 12.18
C PRO A 750 64.61 9.13 12.26
N PRO A 751 65.51 8.60 11.39
CA PRO A 751 65.87 7.19 11.39
C PRO A 751 66.56 6.73 12.68
N ASN A 752 66.28 5.51 13.15
CA ASN A 752 66.90 4.86 14.32
C ASN A 752 66.76 5.64 15.64
N VAL A 753 65.65 6.35 15.84
CA VAL A 753 65.33 7.10 17.06
C VAL A 753 64.28 6.36 17.88
N SER A 754 64.36 6.49 19.20
CA SER A 754 63.39 5.94 20.14
C SER A 754 62.24 6.92 20.38
N ALA A 755 61.01 6.44 20.30
CA ALA A 755 59.80 7.22 20.53
C ALA A 755 58.89 6.57 21.58
N SER A 756 58.12 7.42 22.27
CA SER A 756 57.10 7.02 23.23
C SER A 756 55.69 7.27 22.66
N VAL A 757 54.80 6.30 22.81
CA VAL A 757 53.37 6.39 22.44
C VAL A 757 52.56 6.67 23.69
N ARG A 758 51.68 7.66 23.61
CA ARG A 758 50.79 8.07 24.70
C ARG A 758 49.34 8.04 24.25
N CYS A 759 48.46 7.48 25.08
CA CYS A 759 47.01 7.56 24.92
C CYS A 759 46.45 8.48 26.00
N SER A 760 45.83 9.60 25.62
CA SER A 760 45.29 10.59 26.58
C SER A 760 46.32 11.09 27.62
N GLY A 761 47.60 11.16 27.23
CA GLY A 761 48.71 11.55 28.12
C GLY A 761 49.36 10.42 28.92
N ILE A 762 48.74 9.23 28.99
CA ILE A 762 49.29 8.02 29.63
C ILE A 762 50.27 7.35 28.66
N VAL A 763 51.49 7.02 29.10
CA VAL A 763 52.46 6.27 28.28
C VAL A 763 51.98 4.83 28.14
N VAL A 764 51.68 4.42 26.91
CA VAL A 764 51.15 3.08 26.58
C VAL A 764 52.19 2.19 25.91
N ALA A 765 53.21 2.78 25.28
CA ALA A 765 54.40 2.10 24.81
C ALA A 765 55.60 3.06 24.91
N ASP A 766 56.75 2.55 25.33
CA ASP A 766 57.99 3.31 25.45
C ASP A 766 59.13 2.54 24.76
N GLY A 767 60.15 3.24 24.29
CA GLY A 767 61.29 2.61 23.65
C GLY A 767 61.06 2.14 22.19
N VAL A 768 60.01 2.59 21.51
CA VAL A 768 59.69 2.14 20.14
C VAL A 768 60.71 2.72 19.15
N MET A 769 61.48 1.86 18.48
CA MET A 769 62.54 2.30 17.56
C MET A 769 62.00 2.53 16.14
N THR A 770 62.40 3.62 15.51
CA THR A 770 62.12 3.88 14.09
C THR A 770 63.07 3.12 13.18
N ASP A 771 62.57 2.64 12.04
CA ASP A 771 63.38 1.97 11.03
C ASP A 771 64.34 2.95 10.29
N ALA A 772 65.13 2.42 9.34
CA ALA A 772 66.09 3.20 8.56
C ALA A 772 65.45 4.29 7.68
N VAL A 773 64.12 4.31 7.55
CA VAL A 773 63.32 5.25 6.76
C VAL A 773 62.43 6.14 7.68
N GLY A 774 62.48 5.95 9.00
CA GLY A 774 61.71 6.74 9.95
C GLY A 774 60.27 6.26 10.19
N ARG A 775 59.97 4.99 9.91
CA ARG A 775 58.67 4.35 10.23
C ARG A 775 58.73 3.64 11.58
N MET A 776 57.62 3.58 12.28
CA MET A 776 57.47 2.76 13.50
C MET A 776 56.06 2.22 13.61
N THR A 777 55.93 1.04 14.20
CA THR A 777 54.65 0.42 14.52
C THR A 777 54.67 -0.03 15.98
N ALA A 778 53.58 0.26 16.70
CA ALA A 778 53.38 -0.22 18.05
C ALA A 778 51.92 -0.61 18.24
N SER A 779 51.64 -1.51 19.17
CA SER A 779 50.27 -1.89 19.54
C SER A 779 50.10 -1.81 21.05
N PHE A 780 48.92 -1.38 21.49
CA PHE A 780 48.56 -1.29 22.91
C PHE A 780 47.06 -1.51 23.11
N ILE A 781 46.67 -2.00 24.28
CA ILE A 781 45.26 -2.05 24.68
C ILE A 781 44.90 -0.71 25.33
N ILE A 782 43.74 -0.14 24.98
CA ILE A 782 43.29 1.13 25.57
C ILE A 782 43.26 0.99 27.10
N PRO A 783 43.98 1.84 27.86
CA PRO A 783 44.03 1.73 29.32
C PRO A 783 42.63 1.83 29.95
N VAL A 784 42.38 1.05 31.01
CA VAL A 784 41.09 1.01 31.72
C VAL A 784 40.72 2.40 32.29
N ASP A 785 41.74 3.16 32.71
CA ASP A 785 41.60 4.49 33.29
C ASP A 785 41.55 5.62 32.24
N ALA A 786 41.68 5.32 30.94
CA ALA A 786 41.72 6.34 29.88
C ALA A 786 40.35 7.01 29.71
N PRO A 787 40.17 8.34 29.88
CA PRO A 787 38.85 8.97 29.83
C PRO A 787 38.07 8.78 28.50
N THR A 788 36.74 8.70 28.55
CA THR A 788 35.86 8.44 27.38
C THR A 788 35.73 9.65 26.46
N GLY A 789 35.25 9.43 25.24
CA GLY A 789 35.04 10.44 24.21
C GLY A 789 36.24 10.58 23.28
N ASN A 790 36.26 11.64 22.47
CA ASN A 790 37.34 11.91 21.53
C ASN A 790 38.63 12.25 22.29
N ARG A 791 39.62 11.36 22.18
CA ARG A 791 40.94 11.49 22.79
C ARG A 791 42.01 11.58 21.72
N ARG A 792 43.20 12.00 22.16
CA ARG A 792 44.38 12.11 21.30
C ARG A 792 45.33 10.98 21.67
N VAL A 793 45.70 10.19 20.69
CA VAL A 793 46.87 9.30 20.77
C VAL A 793 48.02 10.04 20.12
N SER A 794 49.15 10.15 20.81
CA SER A 794 50.31 10.90 20.35
C SER A 794 51.56 10.06 20.44
N VAL A 795 52.43 10.17 19.45
CA VAL A 795 53.79 9.64 19.49
C VAL A 795 54.78 10.79 19.50
N SER A 796 55.84 10.69 20.31
CA SER A 796 56.90 11.69 20.36
C SER A 796 58.26 11.06 20.67
N ASP A 797 59.29 11.56 19.98
CA ASP A 797 60.71 11.30 20.22
C ASP A 797 61.38 12.37 21.12
N GLY A 798 60.58 13.32 21.64
CA GLY A 798 61.04 14.47 22.43
C GLY A 798 61.35 15.74 21.61
N THR A 799 61.48 15.66 20.28
CA THR A 799 61.75 16.82 19.39
C THR A 799 60.65 17.00 18.34
N ARG A 800 60.19 15.90 17.73
CA ARG A 800 59.05 15.80 16.82
C ARG A 800 57.92 15.00 17.48
N GLY A 801 56.69 15.33 17.10
CA GLY A 801 55.52 14.63 17.60
C GLY A 801 54.39 14.65 16.58
N ALA A 802 53.62 13.58 16.55
CA ALA A 802 52.42 13.46 15.75
C ALA A 802 51.32 12.83 16.58
N SER A 803 50.07 13.07 16.19
CA SER A 803 48.93 12.61 16.95
C SER A 803 47.70 12.44 16.09
N ALA A 804 46.86 11.48 16.43
CA ALA A 804 45.60 11.22 15.78
C ALA A 804 44.48 11.10 16.82
N PRO A 805 43.22 11.41 16.44
CA PRO A 805 42.08 11.19 17.30
C PRO A 805 41.80 9.68 17.47
N LEU A 806 41.35 9.31 18.66
CA LEU A 806 40.80 8.00 19.02
C LEU A 806 39.56 8.26 19.87
N GLU A 807 38.40 7.78 19.45
CA GLU A 807 37.22 7.81 20.31
C GLU A 807 37.27 6.64 21.28
N ILE A 808 37.18 6.94 22.58
CA ILE A 808 37.21 5.93 23.64
C ILE A 808 35.80 5.78 24.22
N ASN A 809 35.23 4.58 24.09
CA ASN A 809 33.94 4.23 24.68
C ASN A 809 34.14 3.48 26.02
N GLY A 810 33.12 3.53 26.89
CA GLY A 810 33.10 2.68 28.06
C GLY A 810 33.03 1.20 27.67
N PRO A 811 33.46 0.27 28.54
CA PRO A 811 33.44 -1.15 28.23
C PRO A 811 32.02 -1.68 27.99
N THR A 812 31.00 -1.08 28.59
CA THR A 812 29.59 -1.50 28.55
C THR A 812 28.68 -0.60 27.71
N ASP A 813 29.18 0.52 27.19
CA ASP A 813 28.38 1.50 26.45
C ASP A 813 28.04 0.97 25.05
N ILE A 814 26.79 1.01 24.60
CA ILE A 814 26.43 0.63 23.23
C ILE A 814 26.49 1.88 22.34
N ALA A 815 27.51 1.97 21.49
CA ALA A 815 27.83 3.21 20.78
C ALA A 815 26.99 3.45 19.51
N ARG A 816 26.21 2.45 19.05
CA ARG A 816 25.39 2.53 17.84
C ARG A 816 24.04 3.25 18.00
N ILE A 817 23.59 3.50 19.24
CA ILE A 817 22.29 4.13 19.52
C ILE A 817 22.47 5.65 19.59
N ASP A 818 21.95 6.40 18.60
CA ASP A 818 22.15 7.86 18.52
C ASP A 818 21.08 8.65 19.30
N ARG A 819 19.83 8.17 19.27
CA ARG A 819 18.71 8.73 20.06
C ARG A 819 17.55 7.73 20.10
N VAL A 820 16.93 7.57 21.28
CA VAL A 820 15.58 7.02 21.40
C VAL A 820 14.62 8.17 21.10
N VAL A 821 14.04 8.19 19.89
CA VAL A 821 13.00 9.17 19.56
C VAL A 821 11.69 8.61 20.12
N ILE A 822 11.10 9.34 21.06
CA ILE A 822 9.71 9.12 21.46
C ILE A 822 8.88 9.90 20.44
N ASP A 823 8.20 9.19 19.54
CA ASP A 823 7.25 9.85 18.66
C ASP A 823 6.07 10.33 19.52
N PRO A 824 5.82 11.65 19.65
CA PRO A 824 4.77 12.15 20.53
C PRO A 824 3.37 11.72 20.09
N GLU A 825 3.21 11.31 18.82
CA GLU A 825 1.91 10.96 18.21
C GLU A 825 1.56 9.46 18.32
N PHE A 826 2.56 8.58 18.48
CA PHE A 826 2.36 7.11 18.54
C PHE A 826 2.94 6.42 19.78
N GLN A 827 3.66 7.12 20.67
CA GLN A 827 4.31 6.54 21.86
C GLN A 827 5.26 5.36 21.56
N GLU A 828 5.70 5.18 20.31
CA GLU A 828 6.69 4.17 19.95
C GLU A 828 8.11 4.73 20.09
N THR A 829 8.94 4.03 20.86
CA THR A 829 10.38 4.29 20.96
C THR A 829 11.08 3.65 19.78
N ARG A 830 11.46 4.44 18.77
CA ARG A 830 12.28 3.95 17.66
C ARG A 830 13.76 4.13 17.98
N ILE A 831 14.50 3.02 18.00
CA ILE A 831 15.97 3.04 18.08
C ILE A 831 16.49 3.55 16.74
N VAL A 832 16.99 4.79 16.70
CA VAL A 832 17.68 5.32 15.52
C VAL A 832 19.13 4.88 15.59
N ARG A 833 19.49 3.97 14.67
CA ARG A 833 20.87 3.50 14.50
C ARG A 833 21.71 4.62 13.88
N ARG A 834 22.85 4.94 14.48
CA ARG A 834 23.81 5.91 13.93
C ARG A 834 24.26 5.43 12.55
N SER A 835 24.18 6.29 11.53
CA SER A 835 24.78 6.01 10.23
C SER A 835 26.29 6.21 10.33
N VAL A 836 27.08 5.16 10.06
CA VAL A 836 28.52 5.10 10.39
C VAL A 836 29.42 5.20 9.14
N ARG A 837 28.93 5.73 8.01
CA ARG A 837 29.68 5.74 6.75
C ARG A 837 31.08 6.37 6.88
N ASP A 838 31.16 7.59 7.41
CA ASP A 838 32.42 8.34 7.54
C ASP A 838 33.36 7.77 8.62
N ARG A 839 32.85 6.87 9.46
CA ARG A 839 33.58 6.23 10.55
C ARG A 839 34.16 4.87 10.15
N VAL A 840 33.46 4.12 9.30
CA VAL A 840 33.97 2.86 8.72
C VAL A 840 35.03 3.15 7.66
N TRP A 841 34.81 4.18 6.84
CA TRP A 841 35.75 4.62 5.81
C TRP A 841 36.57 5.80 6.35
N THR A 842 37.74 5.49 6.91
CA THR A 842 38.60 6.46 7.61
C THR A 842 38.90 7.69 6.75
N THR A 843 38.45 8.88 7.19
CA THR A 843 38.84 10.16 6.58
C THR A 843 39.91 10.84 7.44
N ARG A 844 41.05 11.19 6.84
CA ARG A 844 42.13 11.92 7.53
C ARG A 844 42.16 13.38 7.09
N PHE A 845 42.38 14.27 8.05
CA PHE A 845 42.62 15.70 7.82
C PHE A 845 44.05 16.02 8.25
N GLN A 846 44.97 16.10 7.29
CA GLN A 846 46.31 16.64 7.55
C GLN A 846 46.73 17.51 6.37
N PRO A 847 46.76 18.85 6.51
CA PRO A 847 47.28 19.72 5.47
C PRO A 847 48.80 19.52 5.39
N SER A 848 49.26 18.96 4.28
CA SER A 848 50.68 18.95 3.92
C SER A 848 50.89 19.96 2.80
N LYS A 849 51.66 21.01 3.08
CA LYS A 849 52.05 22.02 2.10
C LYS A 849 53.31 21.53 1.38
N GLN A 850 53.14 20.58 0.47
CA GLN A 850 54.21 20.04 -0.37
C GLN A 850 53.83 20.18 -1.84
N ASP A 851 54.83 20.19 -2.72
CA ASP A 851 54.68 20.22 -4.17
C ASP A 851 54.10 18.89 -4.67
N PRO A 852 52.83 18.84 -5.12
CA PRO A 852 52.19 17.61 -5.58
C PRO A 852 52.10 17.53 -7.11
N LEU A 853 52.15 16.30 -7.59
CA LEU A 853 51.58 15.92 -8.89
C LEU A 853 50.31 15.10 -8.64
N ALA A 854 49.19 15.48 -9.25
CA ALA A 854 47.91 14.81 -9.04
C ALA A 854 47.21 14.44 -10.35
N GLN A 855 46.54 13.29 -10.38
CA GLN A 855 45.69 12.87 -11.49
C GLN A 855 44.27 12.68 -10.96
N THR A 856 43.30 13.41 -11.53
CA THR A 856 41.89 13.17 -11.21
C THR A 856 41.35 11.98 -12.02
N PHE A 857 40.41 11.25 -11.43
CA PHE A 857 39.71 10.12 -12.04
C PHE A 857 38.29 10.01 -11.47
N SER A 858 37.44 9.24 -12.13
CA SER A 858 36.10 8.90 -11.65
C SER A 858 35.78 7.46 -12.02
N VAL A 859 34.98 6.78 -11.21
CA VAL A 859 34.50 5.42 -11.48
C VAL A 859 33.03 5.46 -11.93
N SER A 860 32.64 4.62 -12.88
CA SER A 860 31.27 4.61 -13.42
C SER A 860 30.25 3.91 -12.53
N GLN A 861 30.72 3.13 -11.56
CA GLN A 861 29.93 2.38 -10.59
C GLN A 861 30.62 2.45 -9.23
N ASN A 862 29.87 2.22 -8.14
CA ASN A 862 30.45 2.15 -6.80
C ASN A 862 31.49 1.02 -6.73
N ARG A 863 32.66 1.31 -6.18
CA ARG A 863 33.80 0.39 -6.11
C ARG A 863 34.60 0.58 -4.85
N VAL A 864 35.24 -0.48 -4.37
CA VAL A 864 36.26 -0.43 -3.33
C VAL A 864 37.64 -0.45 -3.99
N ILE A 865 38.43 0.61 -3.78
CA ILE A 865 39.78 0.80 -4.29
C ILE A 865 40.79 0.21 -3.29
N THR A 866 41.63 -0.71 -3.76
CA THR A 866 42.59 -1.47 -2.93
C THR A 866 44.03 -1.01 -3.15
N ALA A 867 44.38 -0.60 -4.38
CA ALA A 867 45.75 -0.22 -4.73
C ALA A 867 45.80 0.79 -5.88
N VAL A 868 46.95 1.47 -6.00
CA VAL A 868 47.30 2.31 -7.16
C VAL A 868 48.67 1.88 -7.69
N GLY A 869 48.73 1.59 -8.98
CA GLY A 869 49.96 1.33 -9.73
C GLY A 869 50.53 2.60 -10.31
N VAL A 870 51.81 2.88 -10.06
CA VAL A 870 52.52 4.06 -10.57
C VAL A 870 53.83 3.65 -11.24
N TRP A 871 54.15 4.25 -12.38
CA TRP A 871 55.40 4.02 -13.11
C TRP A 871 56.41 5.14 -12.85
N PHE A 872 57.52 4.78 -12.21
CA PHE A 872 58.63 5.69 -11.93
C PHE A 872 59.70 5.59 -13.02
N ALA A 873 60.09 6.73 -13.59
CA ALA A 873 61.20 6.87 -14.52
C ALA A 873 62.55 7.04 -13.78
N ALA A 874 62.56 7.73 -12.64
CA ALA A 874 63.73 7.91 -11.79
C ALA A 874 63.34 7.89 -10.30
N LYS A 875 64.26 7.42 -9.44
CA LYS A 875 64.06 7.36 -7.99
C LYS A 875 65.23 7.97 -7.21
N ASP A 876 64.93 8.51 -6.04
CA ASP A 876 65.93 8.91 -5.05
C ASP A 876 66.47 7.69 -4.26
N PRO A 877 67.75 7.66 -3.84
CA PRO A 877 68.30 6.55 -3.06
C PRO A 877 67.86 6.52 -1.58
N THR A 878 67.36 7.63 -1.03
CA THR A 878 67.16 7.81 0.42
C THR A 878 65.78 8.33 0.82
N ILE A 879 65.16 9.16 -0.02
CA ILE A 879 63.94 9.90 0.29
C ILE A 879 62.69 9.10 -0.15
N PRO A 880 61.69 8.82 0.70
CA PRO A 880 60.46 8.13 0.30
C PRO A 880 59.47 9.00 -0.51
N VAL A 881 58.51 8.33 -1.16
CA VAL A 881 57.36 8.95 -1.88
C VAL A 881 56.08 8.60 -1.14
N THR A 882 55.14 9.53 -1.04
CA THR A 882 53.80 9.27 -0.48
C THR A 882 52.78 9.28 -1.61
N VAL A 883 51.92 8.26 -1.64
CA VAL A 883 50.79 8.17 -2.56
C VAL A 883 49.51 8.31 -1.76
N GLN A 884 48.65 9.23 -2.16
CA GLN A 884 47.38 9.53 -1.51
C GLN A 884 46.22 9.43 -2.50
N VAL A 885 45.05 9.04 -2.01
CA VAL A 885 43.77 9.21 -2.70
C VAL A 885 43.00 10.30 -1.95
N ARG A 886 42.58 11.35 -2.67
CA ARG A 886 41.87 12.50 -2.11
C ARG A 886 40.50 12.70 -2.75
N GLY A 887 39.61 13.37 -2.02
CA GLY A 887 38.38 13.90 -2.58
C GLY A 887 38.66 15.06 -3.56
N VAL A 888 37.70 15.33 -4.43
CA VAL A 888 37.77 16.45 -5.38
C VAL A 888 36.62 17.41 -5.13
N THR A 889 36.91 18.71 -5.13
CA THR A 889 35.90 19.77 -5.06
C THR A 889 36.13 20.73 -6.22
N THR A 890 35.10 20.96 -7.05
CA THR A 890 35.19 21.81 -8.26
C THR A 890 36.34 21.41 -9.22
N GLY A 891 36.64 20.11 -9.34
CA GLY A 891 37.69 19.60 -10.24
C GLY A 891 39.12 19.64 -9.69
N LEU A 892 39.33 20.14 -8.47
CA LEU A 892 40.63 20.19 -7.80
C LEU A 892 40.67 19.27 -6.56
N PRO A 893 41.82 18.64 -6.24
CA PRO A 893 41.99 17.86 -5.02
C PRO A 893 41.74 18.73 -3.77
N ASN A 894 40.91 18.24 -2.84
CA ASN A 894 40.63 18.91 -1.58
C ASN A 894 41.55 18.39 -0.44
N ASP A 895 41.37 18.90 0.77
CA ASP A 895 42.14 18.51 1.96
C ASP A 895 41.69 17.16 2.57
N GLN A 896 40.68 16.51 1.99
CA GLN A 896 40.14 15.25 2.48
C GLN A 896 40.96 14.08 1.94
N ILE A 897 41.76 13.45 2.80
CA ILE A 897 42.56 12.27 2.46
C ILE A 897 41.77 11.01 2.81
N LEU A 898 41.52 10.17 1.81
CA LEU A 898 40.74 8.94 1.92
C LEU A 898 41.62 7.70 2.14
N ALA A 899 42.78 7.65 1.47
CA ALA A 899 43.83 6.67 1.77
C ALA A 899 45.20 7.28 1.52
N GLU A 900 46.19 6.72 2.20
CA GLU A 900 47.58 7.14 2.11
C GLU A 900 48.51 5.96 2.36
N LYS A 901 49.57 5.85 1.55
CA LYS A 901 50.68 4.95 1.79
C LYS A 901 52.01 5.66 1.53
N VAL A 902 52.92 5.56 2.49
CA VAL A 902 54.32 5.97 2.31
C VAL A 902 55.07 4.80 1.70
N VAL A 903 55.77 5.01 0.60
CA VAL A 903 56.53 4.01 -0.16
C VAL A 903 58.02 4.31 -0.05
N ALA A 904 58.79 3.32 0.40
CA ALA A 904 60.23 3.46 0.59
C ALA A 904 60.99 3.33 -0.76
N PRO A 905 62.17 3.94 -0.93
CA PRO A 905 62.97 3.79 -2.14
C PRO A 905 63.32 2.35 -2.54
N SER A 906 63.39 1.45 -1.54
CA SER A 906 63.60 0.02 -1.73
C SER A 906 62.38 -0.72 -2.30
N GLU A 907 61.19 -0.19 -2.07
CA GLU A 907 59.91 -0.74 -2.55
C GLU A 907 59.59 -0.25 -3.99
N ILE A 908 60.33 0.76 -4.49
CA ILE A 908 60.13 1.36 -5.82
C ILE A 908 61.02 0.68 -6.87
N THR A 909 60.40 0.17 -7.93
CA THR A 909 61.08 -0.31 -9.14
C THR A 909 61.01 0.72 -10.26
N THR A 910 62.13 1.02 -10.92
CA THR A 910 62.17 1.94 -12.07
C THR A 910 61.91 1.18 -13.37
N GLY A 911 60.99 1.68 -14.21
CA GLY A 911 60.67 1.11 -15.52
C GLY A 911 59.58 0.01 -15.52
N THR A 912 59.26 -0.56 -14.36
CA THR A 912 58.12 -1.47 -14.13
C THR A 912 57.10 -0.82 -13.20
N GLU A 913 55.87 -1.33 -13.21
CA GLU A 913 54.81 -0.84 -12.33
C GLU A 913 55.19 -1.05 -10.86
N THR A 914 55.13 0.02 -10.07
CA THR A 914 55.20 -0.07 -8.61
C THR A 914 53.78 -0.05 -8.08
N LYS A 915 53.29 -1.21 -7.65
CA LYS A 915 51.94 -1.36 -7.09
C LYS A 915 51.91 -0.97 -5.63
N VAL A 916 51.16 0.08 -5.33
CA VAL A 916 51.02 0.63 -3.97
C VAL A 916 49.68 0.16 -3.40
N THR A 917 49.72 -0.87 -2.56
CA THR A 917 48.55 -1.38 -1.85
C THR A 917 48.29 -0.57 -0.59
N PHE A 918 47.03 -0.16 -0.39
CA PHE A 918 46.61 0.54 0.82
C PHE A 918 46.29 -0.46 1.94
N ASP A 919 46.65 -0.10 3.18
CA ASP A 919 46.40 -0.96 4.35
C ASP A 919 44.89 -0.98 4.71
N ASP A 920 44.19 0.15 4.48
CA ASP A 920 42.75 0.29 4.56
C ASP A 920 42.21 0.70 3.17
N PRO A 921 41.33 -0.09 2.53
CA PRO A 921 40.79 0.22 1.21
C PRO A 921 39.80 1.39 1.23
N VAL A 922 39.57 2.02 0.08
CA VAL A 922 38.71 3.21 -0.06
C VAL A 922 37.42 2.90 -0.78
N TYR A 923 36.29 3.29 -0.22
CA TYR A 923 35.02 3.25 -0.92
C TYR A 923 34.86 4.48 -1.85
N ALA A 924 34.74 4.21 -3.15
CA ALA A 924 34.55 5.22 -4.19
C ALA A 924 33.15 5.12 -4.79
N GLU A 925 32.44 6.24 -4.84
CA GLU A 925 31.10 6.34 -5.39
C GLU A 925 31.10 6.52 -6.91
N ALA A 926 30.06 5.99 -7.56
CA ALA A 926 29.82 6.17 -8.97
C ALA A 926 29.71 7.66 -9.33
N ASN A 927 30.34 8.06 -10.43
CA ASN A 927 30.30 9.40 -11.01
C ASN A 927 30.82 10.52 -10.09
N THR A 928 31.51 10.17 -9.00
CA THR A 928 32.21 11.13 -8.14
C THR A 928 33.68 11.19 -8.54
N SER A 929 34.24 12.40 -8.58
CA SER A 929 35.66 12.61 -8.91
C SER A 929 36.54 12.42 -7.69
N TYR A 930 37.64 11.70 -7.88
CA TYR A 930 38.71 11.46 -6.91
C TYR A 930 40.04 11.86 -7.52
N ALA A 931 41.07 12.04 -6.70
CA ALA A 931 42.42 12.37 -7.17
C ALA A 931 43.47 11.46 -6.55
N VAL A 932 44.35 10.89 -7.37
CA VAL A 932 45.61 10.31 -6.91
C VAL A 932 46.63 11.44 -6.80
N VAL A 933 47.23 11.62 -5.63
CA VAL A 933 48.24 12.65 -5.37
C VAL A 933 49.56 12.01 -4.97
N LEU A 934 50.63 12.37 -5.68
CA LEU A 934 52.00 11.95 -5.38
C LEU A 934 52.75 13.09 -4.70
N LEU A 935 53.38 12.79 -3.57
CA LEU A 935 54.12 13.76 -2.76
C LEU A 935 55.53 13.24 -2.49
N THR A 936 56.53 14.11 -2.66
CA THR A 936 57.91 13.82 -2.27
C THR A 936 58.69 15.09 -1.97
N HIS A 937 59.71 14.96 -1.12
CA HIS A 937 60.65 16.04 -0.81
C HIS A 937 61.95 15.92 -1.60
N SER A 938 62.04 15.02 -2.59
CA SER A 938 63.18 14.93 -3.49
C SER A 938 62.83 15.49 -4.87
N SER A 939 63.76 16.26 -5.44
CA SER A 939 63.68 16.76 -6.81
C SER A 939 64.15 15.72 -7.85
N SER A 940 64.54 14.53 -7.41
CA SER A 940 65.08 13.47 -8.28
C SER A 940 64.03 12.45 -8.73
N TYR A 941 62.85 12.43 -8.13
CA TYR A 941 61.78 11.52 -8.56
C TYR A 941 61.12 11.98 -9.84
N GLN A 942 61.03 11.07 -10.81
CA GLN A 942 60.31 11.31 -12.05
C GLN A 942 59.33 10.18 -12.31
N VAL A 943 58.14 10.52 -12.78
CA VAL A 943 57.07 9.59 -13.19
C VAL A 943 56.80 9.70 -14.67
N GLN A 944 56.24 8.64 -15.25
CA GLN A 944 55.90 8.59 -16.67
C GLN A 944 54.53 9.22 -16.93
N VAL A 945 54.44 10.04 -17.97
CA VAL A 945 53.23 10.77 -18.36
C VAL A 945 52.97 10.57 -19.86
N ALA A 946 51.70 10.47 -20.22
CA ALA A 946 51.21 10.36 -21.58
C ALA A 946 50.68 11.71 -22.08
N THR A 947 51.38 12.33 -23.01
CA THR A 947 50.97 13.61 -23.63
C THR A 947 50.40 13.39 -25.04
N LEU A 948 49.22 13.96 -25.31
CA LEU A 948 48.54 13.90 -26.61
C LEU A 948 49.44 14.44 -27.74
N GLY A 949 49.46 13.73 -28.87
CA GLY A 949 50.22 14.12 -30.06
C GLY A 949 51.71 13.78 -30.01
N GLN A 950 52.23 13.23 -28.90
CA GLN A 950 53.59 12.71 -28.80
C GLN A 950 53.66 11.22 -29.13
N MET A 951 54.84 10.75 -29.55
CA MET A 951 55.07 9.33 -29.85
C MET A 951 55.16 8.53 -28.55
N SER A 952 54.41 7.43 -28.46
CA SER A 952 54.49 6.52 -27.31
C SER A 952 55.87 5.86 -27.26
N GLN A 953 56.46 5.80 -26.07
CA GLN A 953 57.75 5.15 -25.80
C GLN A 953 57.60 3.64 -25.54
N LEU A 954 56.36 3.08 -25.57
CA LEU A 954 56.14 1.64 -25.72
C LEU A 954 56.14 1.28 -27.21
N GLY A 955 57.07 0.41 -27.60
CA GLY A 955 57.22 -0.06 -28.98
C GLY A 955 55.89 -0.55 -29.58
N ASP A 956 55.67 -0.17 -30.85
CA ASP A 956 54.53 -0.49 -31.73
C ASP A 956 53.19 0.29 -31.55
N ARG A 957 53.06 1.25 -30.62
CA ARG A 957 51.77 1.95 -30.40
C ARG A 957 51.54 3.28 -31.14
N GLY A 958 52.54 3.82 -31.85
CA GLY A 958 52.38 5.05 -32.64
C GLY A 958 52.20 6.32 -31.79
N ILE A 959 51.49 7.32 -32.33
CA ILE A 959 51.21 8.61 -31.66
C ILE A 959 50.06 8.41 -30.67
N ILE A 960 50.14 9.01 -29.47
CA ILE A 960 49.07 9.01 -28.48
C ILE A 960 47.94 9.93 -28.98
N THR A 961 46.81 9.34 -29.41
CA THR A 961 45.69 10.05 -30.05
C THR A 961 44.47 10.26 -29.15
N SER A 962 44.45 9.65 -27.96
CA SER A 962 43.32 9.72 -27.03
C SER A 962 43.78 9.67 -25.57
N GLN A 963 43.01 10.29 -24.68
CA GLN A 963 43.21 10.23 -23.23
C GLN A 963 42.49 9.03 -22.62
N ALA A 964 43.14 8.36 -21.67
CA ALA A 964 42.59 7.18 -21.00
C ALA A 964 41.68 7.57 -19.82
N TYR A 965 41.74 8.82 -19.35
CA TYR A 965 40.87 9.38 -18.32
C TYR A 965 39.89 10.41 -18.92
N PRO A 966 38.73 10.02 -19.49
CA PRO A 966 37.80 10.94 -20.14
C PRO A 966 37.26 12.08 -19.25
N ALA A 967 37.29 11.88 -17.93
CA ALA A 967 36.84 12.82 -16.91
C ALA A 967 37.98 13.27 -15.95
N GLY A 968 39.22 12.88 -16.26
CA GLY A 968 40.39 13.16 -15.44
C GLY A 968 41.32 14.19 -16.07
N VAL A 969 42.03 14.95 -15.24
CA VAL A 969 43.02 15.94 -15.65
C VAL A 969 44.25 15.80 -14.76
N LEU A 970 45.43 15.82 -15.37
CA LEU A 970 46.70 15.93 -14.65
C LEU A 970 46.88 17.36 -14.11
N LEU A 971 47.26 17.48 -12.85
CA LEU A 971 47.37 18.73 -12.12
C LEU A 971 48.76 18.81 -11.48
N GLU A 972 49.43 19.94 -11.68
CA GLU A 972 50.68 20.28 -11.01
C GLU A 972 50.43 21.42 -10.02
N SER A 973 51.03 21.35 -8.83
CA SER A 973 50.94 22.45 -7.86
C SER A 973 52.29 22.70 -7.18
N SER A 974 52.49 23.95 -6.75
CA SER A 974 53.67 24.40 -5.99
C SER A 974 53.40 24.52 -4.47
N ASN A 975 52.16 24.26 -4.04
CA ASN A 975 51.77 24.44 -2.63
C ASN A 975 50.54 23.62 -2.21
N ALA A 976 50.05 22.72 -3.06
CA ALA A 976 48.81 21.96 -2.92
C ALA A 976 47.52 22.80 -2.81
N GLU A 977 47.60 24.13 -2.95
CA GLU A 977 46.46 25.06 -2.87
C GLU A 977 46.11 25.62 -4.26
N SER A 978 47.13 26.00 -5.04
CA SER A 978 46.99 26.52 -6.40
C SER A 978 47.46 25.47 -7.40
N TRP A 979 46.54 24.98 -8.22
CA TRP A 979 46.78 23.91 -9.19
C TRP A 979 46.76 24.43 -10.63
N VAL A 980 47.70 23.96 -11.44
CA VAL A 980 47.76 24.22 -12.88
C VAL A 980 47.27 22.97 -13.62
N PRO A 981 46.17 23.04 -14.39
CA PRO A 981 45.64 21.92 -15.15
C PRO A 981 46.41 21.69 -16.45
N LEU A 982 46.89 20.46 -16.63
CA LEU A 982 47.54 19.96 -17.84
C LEU A 982 46.56 19.13 -18.66
N ASN A 983 45.66 19.80 -19.36
CA ASN A 983 44.56 19.15 -20.11
C ASN A 983 45.02 18.25 -21.28
N ALA A 984 46.30 18.28 -21.67
CA ALA A 984 46.83 17.49 -22.78
C ALA A 984 47.66 16.27 -22.32
N SER A 985 47.78 16.05 -21.01
CA SER A 985 48.67 15.06 -20.42
C SER A 985 47.95 14.25 -19.33
N ASP A 986 48.21 12.95 -19.27
CA ASP A 986 47.70 12.04 -18.24
C ASP A 986 48.84 11.33 -17.52
N LEU A 987 48.72 11.12 -16.21
CA LEU A 987 49.66 10.27 -15.47
C LEU A 987 49.54 8.81 -15.95
N ARG A 988 50.68 8.14 -16.19
CA ARG A 988 50.70 6.69 -16.38
C ARG A 988 50.45 6.02 -15.03
N CYS A 989 49.20 5.67 -14.75
CA CYS A 989 48.82 4.95 -13.54
C CYS A 989 47.69 3.94 -13.78
N SER A 990 47.56 2.99 -12.85
CA SER A 990 46.49 2.00 -12.81
C SER A 990 45.78 2.06 -11.47
N ILE A 991 44.47 2.11 -11.48
CA ILE A 991 43.65 2.14 -10.26
C ILE A 991 43.03 0.76 -10.12
N TYR A 992 43.37 0.08 -9.03
CA TYR A 992 42.87 -1.25 -8.73
C TYR A 992 41.68 -1.18 -7.78
N GLY A 993 40.67 -1.99 -8.06
CA GLY A 993 39.54 -2.20 -7.18
C GLY A 993 39.06 -3.62 -7.22
N GLN A 994 38.26 -4.00 -6.22
CA GLN A 994 37.94 -5.40 -5.98
C GLN A 994 36.58 -5.79 -6.56
N ALA A 995 36.54 -6.97 -7.18
CA ALA A 995 35.32 -7.65 -7.59
C ALA A 995 35.00 -8.74 -6.55
N PHE A 996 33.99 -8.47 -5.72
CA PHE A 996 33.66 -9.31 -4.57
C PHE A 996 32.86 -10.56 -4.97
N GLU A 997 33.07 -11.66 -4.27
CA GLU A 997 32.22 -12.86 -4.29
C GLU A 997 30.87 -12.60 -3.62
N PRO A 998 29.81 -13.38 -3.91
CA PRO A 998 28.46 -13.09 -3.41
C PRO A 998 28.28 -13.32 -1.90
N ASN A 999 29.10 -14.17 -1.28
CA ASN A 999 28.96 -14.57 0.13
C ASN A 999 30.32 -14.66 0.82
N GLY A 1000 30.36 -14.33 2.11
CA GLY A 1000 31.51 -14.53 2.99
C GLY A 1000 31.07 -14.69 4.45
N GLU A 1001 31.87 -15.38 5.24
CA GLU A 1001 31.59 -15.62 6.67
C GLU A 1001 32.77 -15.22 7.54
N ILE A 1002 32.47 -14.57 8.67
CA ILE A 1002 33.42 -14.21 9.72
C ILE A 1002 33.11 -15.06 10.93
N TRP A 1003 34.11 -15.83 11.36
CA TRP A 1003 34.02 -16.66 12.55
C TRP A 1003 34.81 -16.02 13.68
N PHE A 1004 34.23 -15.99 14.87
CA PHE A 1004 34.92 -15.55 16.08
C PHE A 1004 35.26 -16.75 16.98
N HIS A 1005 36.32 -16.63 17.76
CA HIS A 1005 36.66 -17.65 18.76
C HIS A 1005 35.55 -17.78 19.81
N PRO A 1006 35.24 -19.01 20.27
CA PRO A 1006 34.19 -19.21 21.27
C PRO A 1006 34.56 -18.58 22.62
N ILE A 1007 33.62 -17.88 23.23
CA ILE A 1007 33.71 -17.42 24.61
C ILE A 1007 33.25 -18.57 25.52
N THR A 1008 34.05 -18.95 26.51
CA THR A 1008 33.78 -20.08 27.41
C THR A 1008 33.85 -19.67 28.88
N GLY A 1009 33.21 -20.44 29.77
CA GLY A 1009 33.26 -20.19 31.22
C GLY A 1009 32.40 -19.01 31.67
N VAL A 1010 31.40 -18.64 30.86
CA VAL A 1010 30.48 -17.55 31.16
C VAL A 1010 29.17 -18.08 31.75
N SER A 1011 28.34 -17.18 32.29
CA SER A 1011 26.99 -17.49 32.75
C SER A 1011 26.12 -16.28 32.47
N LEU A 1012 25.59 -16.23 31.25
CA LEU A 1012 24.85 -15.07 30.75
C LEU A 1012 23.38 -15.42 30.56
N SER A 1013 22.50 -14.49 30.93
CA SER A 1013 21.04 -14.58 30.74
C SER A 1013 20.58 -13.82 29.51
N ASN A 1014 21.26 -12.73 29.15
CA ASN A 1014 20.96 -11.91 27.99
C ASN A 1014 22.25 -11.50 27.28
N LEU A 1015 22.15 -11.22 25.98
CA LEU A 1015 23.25 -10.81 25.11
C LEU A 1015 22.88 -9.54 24.37
N ASN A 1016 23.87 -8.73 24.05
CA ASN A 1016 23.77 -7.65 23.09
C ASN A 1016 25.11 -7.56 22.34
N LEU A 1017 25.08 -7.12 21.10
CA LEU A 1017 26.25 -7.00 20.24
C LEU A 1017 26.44 -5.53 19.82
N ASP A 1018 27.65 -5.02 20.02
CA ASP A 1018 28.04 -3.74 19.48
C ASP A 1018 29.07 -3.91 18.36
N GLU A 1019 28.83 -3.20 17.27
CA GLU A 1019 29.61 -3.30 16.04
C GLU A 1019 29.53 -2.01 15.23
N PHE A 1020 30.53 -1.81 14.37
CA PHE A 1020 30.53 -0.77 13.36
C PHE A 1020 30.58 -1.40 11.97
N SER A 1021 29.45 -1.34 11.27
CA SER A 1021 29.30 -1.85 9.91
C SER A 1021 28.72 -0.78 8.97
N HIS A 1022 29.21 -0.78 7.73
CA HIS A 1022 28.65 -0.03 6.61
C HIS A 1022 28.04 -1.04 5.64
N ILE A 1023 26.73 -0.94 5.43
CA ILE A 1023 25.95 -1.88 4.62
C ILE A 1023 25.36 -1.08 3.44
N PRO A 1024 26.03 -1.05 2.26
CA PRO A 1024 25.46 -0.49 1.04
C PRO A 1024 24.12 -1.12 0.65
N GLU A 1025 23.32 -0.41 -0.14
CA GLU A 1025 22.04 -0.93 -0.64
C GLU A 1025 22.25 -2.21 -1.45
N GLY A 1026 21.44 -3.25 -1.19
CA GLY A 1026 21.60 -4.56 -1.85
C GLY A 1026 22.70 -5.45 -1.27
N THR A 1027 23.32 -5.05 -0.15
CA THR A 1027 24.19 -5.93 0.67
C THR A 1027 23.55 -6.18 2.05
N SER A 1028 24.00 -7.22 2.76
CA SER A 1028 23.55 -7.47 4.13
C SER A 1028 24.61 -8.15 4.99
N ILE A 1029 24.51 -7.93 6.31
CA ILE A 1029 25.24 -8.67 7.34
C ILE A 1029 24.22 -9.30 8.26
N ALA A 1030 24.24 -10.63 8.36
CA ALA A 1030 23.42 -11.39 9.30
C ALA A 1030 24.29 -11.94 10.42
N TRP A 1031 23.98 -11.58 11.66
CA TRP A 1031 24.68 -12.08 12.83
C TRP A 1031 23.94 -13.26 13.43
N GLU A 1032 24.69 -14.28 13.82
CA GLU A 1032 24.17 -15.47 14.45
C GLU A 1032 25.03 -15.84 15.65
N TYR A 1033 24.39 -16.37 16.69
CA TYR A 1033 25.07 -16.94 17.85
C TYR A 1033 24.65 -18.39 18.05
N SER A 1034 25.50 -19.14 18.74
CA SER A 1034 25.29 -20.54 19.05
C SER A 1034 25.77 -20.83 20.48
N LEU A 1035 24.95 -21.56 21.23
CA LEU A 1035 25.23 -21.98 22.61
C LEU A 1035 25.78 -23.41 22.70
N ASP A 1036 25.72 -24.16 21.60
CA ASP A 1036 26.03 -25.59 21.53
C ASP A 1036 27.28 -25.91 20.68
N GLY A 1037 28.13 -24.91 20.47
CA GLY A 1037 29.37 -25.07 19.71
C GLY A 1037 29.19 -25.11 18.20
N GLY A 1038 28.04 -24.63 17.70
CA GLY A 1038 27.76 -24.43 16.28
C GLY A 1038 26.81 -25.44 15.67
N THR A 1039 26.07 -26.23 16.47
CA THR A 1039 25.05 -27.16 15.93
C THR A 1039 23.71 -26.48 15.69
N THR A 1040 23.32 -25.55 16.55
CA THR A 1040 22.15 -24.67 16.37
C THR A 1040 22.59 -23.22 16.36
N TRP A 1041 21.93 -22.42 15.52
CA TRP A 1041 22.24 -21.01 15.29
C TRP A 1041 20.97 -20.20 15.42
N ASP A 1042 21.01 -19.23 16.32
CA ASP A 1042 19.95 -18.26 16.53
C ASP A 1042 20.41 -16.90 15.99
N ALA A 1043 19.47 -16.12 15.48
CA ALA A 1043 19.75 -14.79 14.96
C ALA A 1043 20.12 -13.84 16.11
N LEU A 1044 21.11 -13.00 15.89
CA LEU A 1044 21.49 -11.91 16.78
C LEU A 1044 21.29 -10.59 16.06
N VAL A 1045 20.57 -9.66 16.67
CA VAL A 1045 20.41 -8.31 16.10
C VAL A 1045 21.32 -7.35 16.87
N PRO A 1046 22.25 -6.67 16.21
CA PRO A 1046 23.13 -5.71 16.88
C PRO A 1046 22.35 -4.57 17.53
N ALA A 1047 22.81 -4.12 18.70
CA ALA A 1047 22.18 -3.11 19.55
C ALA A 1047 20.80 -3.49 20.14
N GLU A 1048 20.30 -4.70 19.90
CA GLU A 1048 19.07 -5.23 20.51
C GLU A 1048 19.43 -6.32 21.53
N GLU A 1049 18.76 -6.29 22.69
CA GLU A 1049 19.04 -7.26 23.75
C GLU A 1049 18.28 -8.57 23.49
N GLU A 1050 19.03 -9.64 23.28
CA GLU A 1050 18.50 -10.98 23.07
C GLU A 1050 18.46 -11.74 24.41
N ARG A 1051 17.31 -12.34 24.73
CA ARG A 1051 17.14 -13.15 25.94
C ARG A 1051 17.48 -14.60 25.63
N LEU A 1052 18.41 -15.17 26.40
CA LEU A 1052 18.84 -16.55 26.19
C LEU A 1052 17.82 -17.55 26.77
N PRO A 1053 17.59 -18.68 26.10
CA PRO A 1053 16.69 -19.71 26.59
C PRO A 1053 17.22 -20.42 27.84
N ASN A 1054 18.55 -20.56 27.94
CA ASN A 1054 19.26 -21.15 29.06
C ASN A 1054 20.47 -20.27 29.41
N LEU A 1055 21.00 -20.41 30.63
CA LEU A 1055 22.25 -19.76 31.00
C LEU A 1055 23.39 -20.28 30.12
N ALA A 1056 23.97 -19.39 29.32
CA ALA A 1056 25.03 -19.74 28.39
C ALA A 1056 26.33 -20.03 29.13
N THR A 1057 26.90 -21.23 28.93
CA THR A 1057 28.23 -21.64 29.42
C THR A 1057 29.34 -21.39 28.38
N GLN A 1058 28.94 -21.42 27.11
CA GLN A 1058 29.75 -21.06 25.96
C GLN A 1058 28.89 -20.29 24.95
N ILE A 1059 29.51 -19.36 24.23
CA ILE A 1059 28.89 -18.62 23.13
C ILE A 1059 29.85 -18.59 21.95
N LEU A 1060 29.37 -19.02 20.80
CA LEU A 1060 30.04 -18.88 19.52
C LEU A 1060 29.26 -17.88 18.66
N VAL A 1061 29.95 -16.94 18.02
CA VAL A 1061 29.33 -15.90 17.19
C VAL A 1061 29.91 -15.96 15.78
N ARG A 1062 29.07 -15.74 14.77
CA ARG A 1062 29.51 -15.53 13.38
C ARG A 1062 28.71 -14.42 12.71
N ALA A 1063 29.33 -13.79 11.72
CA ALA A 1063 28.68 -12.84 10.81
C ALA A 1063 28.70 -13.38 9.38
N LYS A 1064 27.55 -13.38 8.72
CA LYS A 1064 27.39 -13.75 7.31
C LYS A 1064 27.21 -12.51 6.47
N LEU A 1065 28.17 -12.24 5.60
CA LEU A 1065 28.15 -11.13 4.66
C LEU A 1065 27.60 -11.64 3.33
N THR A 1066 26.64 -10.91 2.77
CA THR A 1066 26.08 -11.23 1.46
C THR A 1066 25.91 -9.98 0.62
N ARG A 1067 25.95 -10.14 -0.70
CA ARG A 1067 25.64 -9.09 -1.67
C ARG A 1067 24.69 -9.60 -2.75
N ALA A 1068 23.89 -8.70 -3.32
CA ALA A 1068 23.09 -9.00 -4.50
C ALA A 1068 23.98 -9.30 -5.71
N ALA A 1069 23.53 -10.21 -6.57
CA ALA A 1069 24.28 -10.65 -7.75
C ALA A 1069 24.65 -9.49 -8.71
N ALA A 1070 23.82 -8.44 -8.76
CA ALA A 1070 24.01 -7.28 -9.63
C ALA A 1070 25.16 -6.33 -9.18
N LEU A 1071 25.63 -6.44 -7.93
CA LEU A 1071 26.57 -5.50 -7.32
C LEU A 1071 27.96 -6.14 -7.16
N VAL A 1072 28.70 -6.30 -8.26
CA VAL A 1072 30.01 -7.00 -8.24
C VAL A 1072 31.09 -6.23 -7.48
N GLY A 1073 31.00 -4.90 -7.44
CA GLY A 1073 32.02 -4.02 -6.85
C GLY A 1073 31.67 -3.48 -5.47
N GLU A 1074 30.58 -3.94 -4.87
CA GLU A 1074 30.15 -3.51 -3.54
C GLU A 1074 30.24 -4.65 -2.52
N SER A 1075 30.67 -4.30 -1.32
CA SER A 1075 30.76 -5.22 -0.20
C SER A 1075 30.27 -4.54 1.07
N PRO A 1076 29.53 -5.25 1.95
CA PRO A 1076 29.33 -4.78 3.30
C PRO A 1076 30.68 -4.77 4.03
N ALA A 1077 30.99 -3.65 4.68
CA ALA A 1077 32.24 -3.48 5.40
C ALA A 1077 32.00 -3.54 6.91
N LEU A 1078 32.76 -4.37 7.61
CA LEU A 1078 32.70 -4.51 9.08
C LEU A 1078 34.05 -4.14 9.68
N VAL A 1079 34.05 -3.28 10.70
CA VAL A 1079 35.24 -3.04 11.53
C VAL A 1079 35.36 -4.17 12.54
N PHE A 1080 36.03 -5.27 12.18
CA PHE A 1080 36.08 -6.47 13.01
C PHE A 1080 36.89 -6.29 14.30
N GLY A 1081 37.83 -5.32 14.30
CA GLY A 1081 38.72 -5.05 15.44
C GLY A 1081 38.03 -4.43 16.67
N ASP A 1082 36.79 -3.97 16.55
CA ASP A 1082 36.04 -3.33 17.64
C ASP A 1082 34.65 -3.96 17.87
N VAL A 1083 34.46 -5.22 17.44
CA VAL A 1083 33.23 -5.95 17.72
C VAL A 1083 33.27 -6.49 19.15
N ALA A 1084 32.26 -6.14 19.95
CA ALA A 1084 32.14 -6.57 21.34
C ALA A 1084 30.77 -7.18 21.63
N LEU A 1085 30.80 -8.32 22.32
CA LEU A 1085 29.61 -8.95 22.88
C LEU A 1085 29.44 -8.48 24.33
N VAL A 1086 28.33 -7.80 24.61
CA VAL A 1086 27.94 -7.41 25.96
C VAL A 1086 26.97 -8.46 26.51
N GLY A 1087 27.43 -9.18 27.52
CA GLY A 1087 26.65 -10.15 28.27
C GLY A 1087 26.06 -9.54 29.54
N TYR A 1088 24.85 -9.98 29.87
CA TYR A 1088 24.19 -9.64 31.12
C TYR A 1088 23.89 -10.91 31.91
N LEU A 1089 24.05 -10.82 33.22
CA LEU A 1089 23.55 -11.81 34.17
C LEU A 1089 22.59 -11.11 35.13
N ASN A 1090 21.30 -11.43 35.04
CA ASN A 1090 20.33 -10.93 36.01
C ASN A 1090 20.55 -11.58 37.37
N GLU A 1091 20.42 -10.79 38.42
CA GLU A 1091 20.41 -11.28 39.79
C GLU A 1091 19.01 -11.78 40.16
N GLY A 1092 18.95 -12.77 41.06
CA GLY A 1092 17.69 -13.39 41.47
C GLY A 1092 16.86 -12.55 42.43
N SER A 1093 17.39 -11.46 42.97
CA SER A 1093 16.69 -10.59 43.92
C SER A 1093 17.04 -9.13 43.69
N GLY A 1094 16.08 -8.24 43.90
CA GLY A 1094 16.33 -6.80 43.89
C GLY A 1094 15.24 -6.05 44.64
N THR A 1095 15.61 -4.90 45.20
CA THR A 1095 14.70 -4.09 46.00
C THR A 1095 14.60 -2.69 45.40
N TYR A 1096 13.37 -2.29 45.08
CA TYR A 1096 13.05 -0.94 44.62
C TYR A 1096 12.53 -0.13 45.80
N VAL A 1097 13.06 1.08 45.97
CA VAL A 1097 12.68 2.01 47.03
C VAL A 1097 12.40 3.37 46.41
N THR A 1098 11.24 3.94 46.74
CA THR A 1098 10.85 5.28 46.28
C THR A 1098 11.55 6.37 47.09
N ARG A 1099 11.66 7.57 46.52
CA ARG A 1099 12.02 8.76 47.29
C ARG A 1099 10.97 9.04 48.36
N GLU A 1100 11.45 9.68 49.43
CA GLU A 1100 10.60 10.15 50.51
C GLU A 1100 9.68 11.26 50.03
N ASN A 1101 8.44 11.21 50.48
CA ASN A 1101 7.48 12.27 50.26
C ASN A 1101 6.90 12.72 51.60
N THR A 1102 7.16 13.98 51.97
CA THR A 1102 6.71 14.55 53.25
C THR A 1102 5.37 15.27 53.08
N VAL A 1103 4.40 14.95 53.94
CA VAL A 1103 3.06 15.56 53.94
C VAL A 1103 2.80 16.36 55.22
N THR A 1104 1.86 17.32 55.15
CA THR A 1104 1.56 18.22 56.27
C THR A 1104 0.67 17.61 57.37
N GLN A 1105 0.02 16.49 57.10
CA GLN A 1105 -0.90 15.78 58.02
C GLN A 1105 -0.44 14.32 58.20
N GLY A 1106 -0.86 13.68 59.30
CA GLY A 1106 -0.55 12.27 59.56
C GLY A 1106 -1.25 11.33 58.56
N ILE A 1107 -0.63 10.19 58.26
CA ILE A 1107 -1.10 9.21 57.27
C ILE A 1107 -1.68 8.00 58.00
N GLU A 1108 -2.98 7.72 57.82
CA GLU A 1108 -3.65 6.58 58.46
C GLU A 1108 -3.58 5.32 57.61
N ALA A 1109 -3.74 5.44 56.29
CA ALA A 1109 -3.65 4.31 55.37
C ALA A 1109 -3.13 4.72 53.99
N SER A 1110 -2.67 3.74 53.22
CA SER A 1110 -2.20 3.94 51.85
C SER A 1110 -2.59 2.79 50.93
N LYS A 1111 -2.86 3.12 49.66
CA LYS A 1111 -3.09 2.16 48.58
C LYS A 1111 -2.07 2.34 47.47
N VAL A 1112 -1.57 1.23 46.93
CA VAL A 1112 -0.64 1.19 45.80
C VAL A 1112 -1.28 0.43 44.65
N TYR A 1113 -1.23 1.03 43.46
CA TYR A 1113 -1.65 0.49 42.18
C TYR A 1113 -0.40 0.24 41.35
N ALA A 1114 -0.04 -1.02 41.13
CA ALA A 1114 1.17 -1.38 40.40
C ALA A 1114 0.84 -2.27 39.20
N GLU A 1115 1.24 -1.83 38.00
CA GLU A 1115 1.23 -2.65 36.81
C GLU A 1115 2.48 -3.52 36.80
N MET A 1116 2.31 -4.83 36.95
CA MET A 1116 3.41 -5.78 37.12
C MET A 1116 3.26 -6.99 36.20
N ASN A 1117 4.40 -7.55 35.82
CA ASN A 1117 4.52 -8.86 35.22
C ASN A 1117 5.22 -9.76 36.25
N ILE A 1118 4.49 -10.76 36.76
CA ILE A 1118 4.99 -11.73 37.73
C ILE A 1118 4.89 -13.12 37.08
N PRO A 1119 5.93 -13.55 36.35
CA PRO A 1119 5.96 -14.90 35.77
C PRO A 1119 5.94 -15.98 36.86
N SER A 1120 5.51 -17.19 36.50
CA SER A 1120 5.50 -18.33 37.42
C SER A 1120 6.87 -18.55 38.07
N GLY A 1121 6.88 -18.76 39.39
CA GLY A 1121 8.11 -18.95 40.17
C GLY A 1121 8.83 -17.67 40.58
N THR A 1122 8.22 -16.49 40.38
CA THR A 1122 8.72 -15.19 40.85
C THR A 1122 7.73 -14.53 41.81
N THR A 1123 8.20 -13.62 42.65
CA THR A 1123 7.37 -12.90 43.63
C THR A 1123 7.76 -11.44 43.74
N ILE A 1124 6.78 -10.58 43.97
CA ILE A 1124 6.97 -9.19 44.41
C ILE A 1124 6.19 -9.01 45.71
N ILE A 1125 6.84 -8.53 46.77
CA ILE A 1125 6.21 -8.17 48.04
C ILE A 1125 6.32 -6.65 48.21
N TRP A 1126 5.18 -6.00 48.49
CA TRP A 1126 5.11 -4.56 48.69
C TRP A 1126 5.12 -4.22 50.17
N PHE A 1127 5.89 -3.19 50.52
CA PHE A 1127 5.96 -2.60 51.84
C PHE A 1127 5.72 -1.09 51.74
N SER A 1128 5.17 -0.53 52.81
CA SER A 1128 4.98 0.91 52.97
C SER A 1128 5.51 1.34 54.33
N SER A 1129 6.00 2.58 54.41
CA SER A 1129 6.52 3.20 55.62
C SER A 1129 5.97 4.61 55.72
N ASN A 1130 5.52 5.03 56.91
CA ASN A 1130 5.03 6.39 57.19
C ASN A 1130 5.96 7.22 58.10
N ASP A 1131 7.15 6.67 58.40
CA ASP A 1131 8.22 7.27 59.21
C ASP A 1131 9.53 7.48 58.41
N GLY A 1132 9.43 7.63 57.09
CA GLY A 1132 10.58 7.92 56.24
C GLY A 1132 11.53 6.73 56.00
N GLY A 1133 11.07 5.50 56.24
CA GLY A 1133 11.85 4.26 56.06
C GLY A 1133 12.49 3.73 57.34
N GLY A 1134 12.07 4.20 58.51
CA GLY A 1134 12.50 3.68 59.82
C GLY A 1134 11.87 2.33 60.15
N SER A 1135 10.62 2.12 59.74
CA SER A 1135 9.89 0.87 59.87
C SER A 1135 9.07 0.55 58.61
N TRP A 1136 9.04 -0.73 58.23
CA TRP A 1136 8.34 -1.21 57.04
C TRP A 1136 7.17 -2.10 57.43
N GLU A 1137 5.96 -1.76 56.96
CA GLU A 1137 4.77 -2.59 57.10
C GLU A 1137 4.41 -3.24 55.75
N GLU A 1138 4.16 -4.55 55.75
CA GLU A 1138 3.81 -5.31 54.54
C GLU A 1138 2.38 -4.98 54.08
N MET A 1139 2.20 -4.75 52.79
CA MET A 1139 0.91 -4.42 52.19
C MET A 1139 0.12 -5.67 51.81
N THR A 1140 -1.20 -5.62 51.97
CA THR A 1140 -2.11 -6.72 51.61
C THR A 1140 -2.69 -6.53 50.21
N LEU A 1141 -2.79 -7.61 49.43
CA LEU A 1141 -3.39 -7.57 48.09
C LEU A 1141 -4.93 -7.51 48.18
N GLU A 1142 -5.56 -6.52 47.55
CA GLU A 1142 -7.02 -6.36 47.50
C GLU A 1142 -7.61 -6.91 46.19
N GLU A 1143 -7.04 -6.52 45.04
CA GLU A 1143 -7.62 -6.78 43.71
C GLU A 1143 -6.53 -6.93 42.64
N THR A 1144 -6.83 -7.69 41.59
CA THR A 1144 -6.01 -7.81 40.38
C THR A 1144 -6.85 -7.62 39.13
N ARG A 1145 -6.35 -6.82 38.17
CA ARG A 1145 -7.01 -6.53 36.89
C ARG A 1145 -6.03 -6.73 35.74
N GLN A 1146 -6.37 -7.58 34.77
CA GLN A 1146 -5.52 -7.77 33.60
C GLN A 1146 -5.64 -6.58 32.65
N VAL A 1147 -4.52 -5.95 32.28
CA VAL A 1147 -4.48 -4.80 31.35
C VAL A 1147 -4.12 -5.26 29.95
N THR A 1148 -3.11 -6.13 29.83
CA THR A 1148 -2.69 -6.75 28.56
C THR A 1148 -2.36 -8.24 28.77
N HIS A 1149 -1.97 -8.95 27.72
CA HIS A 1149 -1.47 -10.32 27.85
C HIS A 1149 -0.16 -10.41 28.67
N GLN A 1150 0.61 -9.31 28.75
CA GLN A 1150 1.89 -9.26 29.44
C GLN A 1150 1.84 -8.57 30.81
N TRP A 1151 0.89 -7.65 31.04
CA TRP A 1151 0.84 -6.81 32.23
C TRP A 1151 -0.49 -6.94 32.98
N THR A 1152 -0.40 -7.09 34.30
CA THR A 1152 -1.55 -7.13 35.22
C THR A 1152 -1.39 -6.02 36.25
N GLU A 1153 -2.46 -5.27 36.49
CA GLU A 1153 -2.54 -4.26 37.54
C GLU A 1153 -2.93 -4.93 38.87
N TYR A 1154 -2.18 -4.64 39.93
CA TYR A 1154 -2.42 -5.14 41.28
C TYR A 1154 -2.67 -3.96 42.22
N THR A 1155 -3.69 -4.07 43.06
CA THR A 1155 -4.02 -3.08 44.08
C THR A 1155 -3.67 -3.63 45.46
N TYR A 1156 -2.76 -2.96 46.15
CA TYR A 1156 -2.36 -3.27 47.53
C TYR A 1156 -2.84 -2.19 48.50
N SER A 1157 -3.14 -2.56 49.73
CA SER A 1157 -3.49 -1.62 50.80
C SER A 1157 -2.82 -1.97 52.12
N VAL A 1158 -2.59 -0.93 52.93
CA VAL A 1158 -2.05 -1.02 54.29
C VAL A 1158 -2.71 0.04 55.16
N THR A 1159 -2.96 -0.30 56.43
CA THR A 1159 -3.40 0.63 57.47
C THR A 1159 -2.31 0.67 58.54
N PHE A 1160 -1.76 1.85 58.79
CA PHE A 1160 -0.58 2.01 59.65
C PHE A 1160 -0.94 1.86 61.12
N ALA A 1161 -0.04 1.27 61.91
CA ALA A 1161 -0.24 1.13 63.36
C ALA A 1161 -0.17 2.48 64.10
N ASP A 1162 0.66 3.41 63.61
CA ASP A 1162 0.76 4.79 64.10
C ASP A 1162 0.33 5.79 63.01
N PRO A 1163 -0.84 6.43 63.11
CA PRO A 1163 -1.34 7.36 62.09
C PRO A 1163 -0.66 8.74 62.12
N SER A 1164 0.29 9.00 63.03
CA SER A 1164 0.92 10.32 63.18
C SER A 1164 2.09 10.58 62.23
N GLY A 1165 2.58 9.53 61.55
CA GLY A 1165 3.67 9.58 60.57
C GLY A 1165 3.37 10.50 59.38
N ARG A 1166 4.38 11.23 58.92
CA ARG A 1166 4.25 12.29 57.89
C ARG A 1166 5.16 12.08 56.67
N GLU A 1167 5.97 11.03 56.67
CA GLU A 1167 7.00 10.79 55.66
C GLU A 1167 6.73 9.43 55.02
N ILE A 1168 6.20 9.42 53.79
CA ILE A 1168 5.82 8.16 53.12
C ILE A 1168 6.94 7.65 52.20
N ARG A 1169 7.19 6.34 52.25
CA ARG A 1169 7.99 5.58 51.27
C ARG A 1169 7.31 4.26 50.91
N TYR A 1170 7.55 3.80 49.69
CA TYR A 1170 7.16 2.47 49.24
C TYR A 1170 8.41 1.66 48.89
N LYS A 1171 8.36 0.37 49.22
CA LYS A 1171 9.40 -0.60 48.90
C LYS A 1171 8.78 -1.82 48.21
N ALA A 1172 9.39 -2.25 47.11
CA ALA A 1172 9.05 -3.51 46.44
C ALA A 1172 10.26 -4.44 46.47
N GLU A 1173 10.10 -5.58 47.15
CA GLU A 1173 11.09 -6.65 47.18
C GLU A 1173 10.75 -7.67 46.10
N MET A 1174 11.64 -7.80 45.12
CA MET A 1174 11.49 -8.67 43.96
C MET A 1174 12.37 -9.90 44.12
N VAL A 1175 11.80 -11.09 43.91
CA VAL A 1175 12.54 -12.36 43.92
C VAL A 1175 12.19 -13.17 42.67
N GLY A 1176 13.20 -13.75 42.05
CA GLY A 1176 13.10 -14.58 40.87
C GLY A 1176 14.38 -15.37 40.63
N THR A 1177 14.69 -15.60 39.37
CA THR A 1177 15.85 -16.35 38.90
C THR A 1177 16.63 -15.51 37.87
N ALA A 1178 17.86 -15.90 37.55
CA ALA A 1178 18.68 -15.21 36.55
C ALA A 1178 18.04 -15.17 35.15
N LEU A 1179 17.21 -16.16 34.79
CA LEU A 1179 16.52 -16.20 33.50
C LEU A 1179 15.15 -15.54 33.57
N THR A 1180 14.42 -15.73 34.66
CA THR A 1180 13.03 -15.26 34.82
C THR A 1180 12.92 -14.44 36.08
N GLY A 1181 12.66 -13.14 35.92
CA GLY A 1181 12.49 -12.19 37.02
C GLY A 1181 11.19 -11.41 36.86
N PRO A 1182 10.61 -10.95 37.98
CA PRO A 1182 9.41 -10.12 37.94
C PRO A 1182 9.77 -8.69 37.51
N ARG A 1183 8.80 -7.97 36.94
CA ARG A 1183 8.98 -6.60 36.42
C ARG A 1183 7.82 -5.71 36.81
N ILE A 1184 8.11 -4.44 37.08
CA ILE A 1184 7.11 -3.41 37.38
C ILE A 1184 7.14 -2.39 36.24
N HIS A 1185 6.00 -2.13 35.61
CA HIS A 1185 5.90 -1.19 34.48
C HIS A 1185 5.45 0.20 34.92
N ARG A 1186 4.53 0.29 35.89
CA ARG A 1186 4.04 1.58 36.43
C ARG A 1186 3.63 1.40 37.88
N ILE A 1187 3.77 2.47 38.66
CA ILE A 1187 3.27 2.53 40.04
C ILE A 1187 2.49 3.84 40.24
N GLY A 1188 1.35 3.76 40.91
CA GLY A 1188 0.65 4.88 41.50
C GLY A 1188 0.30 4.57 42.95
N ALA A 1189 0.23 5.57 43.81
CA ALA A 1189 -0.22 5.39 45.18
C ALA A 1189 -1.09 6.55 45.67
N THR A 1190 -2.03 6.24 46.55
CA THR A 1190 -2.91 7.20 47.21
C THR A 1190 -2.78 7.09 48.72
N LEU A 1191 -2.92 8.22 49.40
CA LEU A 1191 -2.89 8.34 50.85
C LEU A 1191 -4.29 8.70 51.36
N SER A 1192 -4.65 8.21 52.54
CA SER A 1192 -5.88 8.58 53.26
C SER A 1192 -5.59 9.01 54.68
#